data_AF-A0A7W0K1T7-F1
#
_entry.id   AF-A0A7W0K1T7-F1
#
_cell.length_a   1.000
_cell.length_b   1.000
_cell.length_c   1.000
_cell.angle_alpha   90.00
_cell.angle_beta   90.00
_cell.angle_gamma   90.00
#
_symmetry.space_group_name_H-M   'P 1'
#
loop_
_entity.id
_entity.type
_entity.pdbx_description
1 polymer ?
#
loop_
_entity_poly.entity_id
_entity_poly.type
_entity_poly.pdbx_seq_one_letter_code
_entity_poly.pdbx_strand_id
1 'polypeptide(L)'
;MTAYLSALAVCATSITVGAALSCRSREWSWTGPPVGLAAVMLLALAAVRLPGHGTTAAVAIALATIASAFVVARRGVRLAPLAAGLPVAGAVLVACSLPFIVNDRIGELGAWINDDLSVHMAQADALRTLGPAAHITSSGYPNGPHAVVAALASGLGVGPSAAFTGLLLATPVLTALTALAALDGARWYLRMPAAALTGVPYLAVSYLAQGAFKEPLLALLFLGFVLALREAYGSGRSDARLALALLLTAAAGVAVFGIAALAWPAAALLWLGALELLHGRRPQLSRRQTRLLPAVAGLAVAAVTVAGVAGGGDFFDTGPGRYITAKQAGGNFLGQLSPLEAVGVWRQPDFRFSPGSPLLEPGILLGCAVVVFGLLWCWRRREWALLAGALGGISLYVVARPFTLAYFSGKALAVVAPLLTLVAVKALVDVASRARLGAGPQLTPAPLVATAVLAVYVVLAGASSALALRGAHVRPSGRGHDLAAFRSVVDGEPTVYLGRDNFVPWELRGAELRGFQSYDTPLALGIDDAPEKYAGDARPPAVDVDSVDFGLLAGARYLVTPRTAYASRPPANFRPIRRTRWHVLWERRGPTRPRNILAEGEAPGKVLDCGRARGRELARTPGAAYVRPPPVIGHADAWLSGAGRPAGEPGSVQNGDSRFQELQLAPGSWEISLRYFSDVALRVRAGSLDTSLPAYVADLSTFAGVGRVVTDGGPLRVTVSVPARQRIETLRTAKLGTLVATRVDDRGALVGLARACGRYVDWFRVGAEARD
;
A
#
# COMPACT_ATOMS: atom_id res chain seq x y z
N MET A 1 1.13 -12.43 14.66
CA MET A 1 0.48 -12.21 15.96
C MET A 1 0.37 -10.72 16.32
N THR A 2 1.48 -9.95 16.29
CA THR A 2 1.52 -8.51 16.66
C THR A 2 0.57 -7.61 15.85
N ALA A 3 0.41 -7.86 14.55
CA ALA A 3 -0.55 -7.10 13.73
C ALA A 3 -2.02 -7.30 14.16
N TYR A 4 -2.40 -8.54 14.48
CA TYR A 4 -3.75 -8.85 14.97
C TYR A 4 -4.00 -8.31 16.38
N LEU A 5 -2.97 -8.30 17.24
CA LEU A 5 -3.04 -7.62 18.54
C LEU A 5 -3.31 -6.11 18.36
N SER A 6 -2.63 -5.48 17.40
CA SER A 6 -2.85 -4.08 17.06
C SER A 6 -4.27 -3.84 16.52
N ALA A 7 -4.77 -4.72 15.64
CA ALA A 7 -6.14 -4.64 15.12
C ALA A 7 -7.18 -4.76 16.24
N LEU A 8 -6.98 -5.71 17.17
CA LEU A 8 -7.84 -5.90 18.33
C LEU A 8 -7.83 -4.66 19.24
N ALA A 9 -6.65 -4.10 19.51
CA ALA A 9 -6.51 -2.91 20.33
C ALA A 9 -7.23 -1.69 19.72
N VAL A 10 -7.09 -1.48 18.41
CA VAL A 10 -7.82 -0.43 17.68
C VAL A 10 -9.33 -0.67 17.77
N CYS A 11 -9.80 -1.88 17.46
CA CYS A 11 -11.23 -2.21 17.49
C CYS A 11 -11.83 -2.04 18.89
N ALA A 12 -11.21 -2.61 19.92
CA ALA A 12 -11.69 -2.54 21.29
C ALA A 12 -11.74 -1.09 21.79
N THR A 13 -10.67 -0.33 21.59
CA THR A 13 -10.58 1.07 21.98
C THR A 13 -11.63 1.92 21.26
N SER A 14 -11.74 1.77 19.95
CA SER A 14 -12.74 2.47 19.13
C SER A 14 -14.17 2.15 19.57
N ILE A 15 -14.50 0.88 19.82
CA ILE A 15 -15.83 0.46 20.27
C ILE A 15 -16.14 1.01 21.66
N THR A 16 -15.20 0.92 22.61
CA THR A 16 -15.42 1.35 24.00
C THR A 16 -15.53 2.86 24.14
N VAL A 17 -14.60 3.62 23.54
CA VAL A 17 -14.65 5.09 23.53
C VAL A 17 -15.89 5.57 22.77
N GLY A 18 -16.18 4.95 21.63
CA GLY A 18 -17.37 5.21 20.84
C GLY A 18 -18.67 5.00 21.60
N ALA A 19 -18.76 3.90 22.37
CA ALA A 19 -19.93 3.63 23.21
C ALA A 19 -20.11 4.69 24.31
N ALA A 20 -19.04 5.18 24.93
CA ALA A 20 -19.14 6.24 25.94
C ALA A 20 -19.64 7.58 25.35
N LEU A 21 -19.28 7.88 24.11
CA LEU A 21 -19.63 9.11 23.41
C LEU A 21 -21.01 9.06 22.74
N SER A 22 -21.39 7.91 22.16
CA SER A 22 -22.57 7.78 21.31
C SER A 22 -23.75 7.05 21.97
N CYS A 23 -23.52 6.11 22.91
CA CYS A 23 -24.62 5.38 23.53
C CYS A 23 -25.44 6.28 24.48
N ARG A 24 -26.76 6.18 24.35
CA ARG A 24 -27.72 6.74 25.33
C ARG A 24 -27.81 5.77 26.51
N SER A 25 -28.26 6.25 27.68
CA SER A 25 -28.09 5.58 29.00
C SER A 25 -28.11 4.05 28.94
N ARG A 26 -29.13 3.43 28.32
CA ARG A 26 -29.22 1.96 28.20
C ARG A 26 -29.10 1.40 26.78
N GLU A 27 -29.00 2.23 25.76
CA GLU A 27 -29.11 1.82 24.35
C GLU A 27 -27.76 1.82 23.65
N TRP A 28 -27.43 0.70 23.01
CA TRP A 28 -26.25 0.57 22.16
C TRP A 28 -26.42 1.39 20.88
N SER A 29 -25.34 2.02 20.40
CA SER A 29 -25.32 2.67 19.09
C SER A 29 -24.17 2.15 18.22
N TRP A 30 -24.51 1.74 17.01
CA TRP A 30 -23.56 1.32 15.99
C TRP A 30 -22.90 2.50 15.25
N THR A 31 -23.25 3.76 15.57
CA THR A 31 -22.44 4.93 15.17
C THR A 31 -21.27 5.17 16.13
N GLY A 32 -21.20 4.45 17.25
CA GLY A 32 -20.10 4.48 18.21
C GLY A 32 -18.71 4.20 17.61
N PRO A 33 -18.48 3.07 16.89
CA PRO A 33 -17.17 2.69 16.37
C PRO A 33 -16.41 3.82 15.63
N PRO A 34 -16.96 4.49 14.60
CA PRO A 34 -16.25 5.54 13.87
C PRO A 34 -16.01 6.78 14.75
N VAL A 35 -16.93 7.09 15.66
CA VAL A 35 -16.78 8.21 16.63
C VAL A 35 -15.66 7.94 17.62
N GLY A 36 -15.55 6.72 18.13
CA GLY A 36 -14.48 6.34 19.03
C GLY A 36 -13.12 6.34 18.36
N LEU A 37 -13.02 5.83 17.13
CA LEU A 37 -11.78 5.91 16.36
C LEU A 37 -11.39 7.37 16.07
N ALA A 38 -12.37 8.22 15.72
CA ALA A 38 -12.16 9.64 15.51
C ALA A 38 -11.61 10.33 16.77
N ALA A 39 -12.23 10.09 17.93
CA ALA A 39 -11.77 10.64 19.21
C ALA A 39 -10.36 10.17 19.57
N VAL A 40 -10.08 8.87 19.41
CA VAL A 40 -8.77 8.27 19.68
C VAL A 40 -7.69 8.85 18.77
N MET A 41 -8.00 9.08 17.50
CA MET A 41 -7.06 9.66 16.55
C MET A 41 -6.72 11.13 16.87
N LEU A 42 -7.73 11.94 17.22
CA LEU A 42 -7.53 13.32 17.62
C LEU A 42 -6.76 13.40 18.95
N LEU A 43 -7.09 12.53 19.91
CA LEU A 43 -6.38 12.42 21.18
C LEU A 43 -4.91 12.01 20.97
N ALA A 44 -4.65 11.00 20.14
CA ALA A 44 -3.30 10.56 19.82
C ALA A 44 -2.48 11.68 19.19
N LEU A 45 -3.08 12.41 18.23
CA LEU A 45 -2.42 13.53 17.54
C LEU A 45 -2.08 14.69 18.47
N ALA A 46 -2.93 14.96 19.47
CA ALA A 46 -2.63 15.96 20.49
C ALA A 46 -1.58 15.46 21.49
N ALA A 47 -1.73 14.24 21.99
CA ALA A 47 -0.89 13.67 23.04
C ALA A 47 0.54 13.34 22.55
N VAL A 48 0.74 12.99 21.28
CA VAL A 48 2.07 12.71 20.73
C VAL A 48 2.98 13.95 20.71
N ARG A 49 2.39 15.14 20.82
CA ARG A 49 3.14 16.40 20.92
C ARG A 49 3.66 16.70 22.33
N LEU A 50 3.18 15.98 23.34
CA LEU A 50 3.61 16.13 24.72
C LEU A 50 4.94 15.39 24.98
N PRO A 51 5.67 15.71 26.05
CA PRO A 51 6.88 14.97 26.46
C PRO A 51 6.58 13.47 26.58
N GLY A 52 7.49 12.62 26.10
CA GLY A 52 7.29 11.17 26.02
C GLY A 52 6.56 10.70 24.76
N HIS A 53 6.05 11.63 23.94
CA HIS A 53 5.58 11.42 22.56
C HIS A 53 4.66 10.20 22.39
N GLY A 54 5.14 9.15 21.71
CA GLY A 54 4.37 7.93 21.46
C GLY A 54 3.91 7.24 22.75
N THR A 55 4.73 7.24 23.81
CA THR A 55 4.37 6.67 25.12
C THR A 55 3.24 7.47 25.77
N THR A 56 3.31 8.80 25.69
CA THR A 56 2.29 9.68 26.26
C THR A 56 0.97 9.55 25.50
N ALA A 57 1.02 9.43 24.17
CA ALA A 57 -0.15 9.10 23.36
C ALA A 57 -0.74 7.73 23.74
N ALA A 58 0.09 6.70 23.95
CA ALA A 58 -0.37 5.38 24.37
C ALA A 58 -1.08 5.42 25.74
N VAL A 59 -0.48 6.11 26.72
CA VAL A 59 -1.07 6.27 28.06
C VAL A 59 -2.38 7.06 27.99
N ALA A 60 -2.43 8.16 27.24
CA ALA A 60 -3.64 8.95 27.07
C ALA A 60 -4.80 8.11 26.47
N ILE A 61 -4.51 7.30 25.44
CA ILE A 61 -5.49 6.40 24.86
C ILE A 61 -5.94 5.34 25.88
N ALA A 62 -5.01 4.73 26.62
CA ALA A 62 -5.36 3.73 27.64
C ALA A 62 -6.27 4.32 28.73
N LEU A 63 -5.94 5.50 29.25
CA LEU A 63 -6.76 6.20 30.24
C LEU A 63 -8.14 6.57 29.68
N ALA A 64 -8.20 7.07 28.45
CA ALA A 64 -9.48 7.38 27.79
C ALA A 64 -10.35 6.13 27.60
N THR A 65 -9.75 4.99 27.23
CA THR A 65 -10.45 3.71 27.09
C THR A 65 -10.98 3.21 28.44
N ILE A 66 -10.19 3.29 29.51
CA ILE A 66 -10.60 2.88 30.87
C ILE A 66 -11.72 3.79 31.38
N ALA A 67 -11.59 5.11 31.25
CA ALA A 67 -12.61 6.07 31.62
C ALA A 67 -13.92 5.83 30.83
N SER A 68 -13.79 5.53 29.54
CA SER A 68 -14.94 5.20 28.69
C SER A 68 -15.63 3.91 29.11
N ALA A 69 -14.87 2.85 29.44
CA ALA A 69 -15.42 1.61 29.97
C ALA A 69 -16.20 1.84 31.27
N PHE A 70 -15.67 2.67 32.18
CA PHE A 70 -16.34 3.06 33.41
C PHE A 70 -17.63 3.84 33.14
N VAL A 71 -17.62 4.78 32.20
CA VAL A 71 -18.83 5.53 31.78
C VAL A 71 -19.90 4.60 31.20
N VAL A 72 -19.50 3.67 30.33
CA VAL A 72 -20.39 2.66 29.73
C VAL A 72 -21.01 1.77 30.80
N ALA A 73 -20.19 1.28 31.75
CA ALA A 73 -20.65 0.47 32.88
C ALA A 73 -21.61 1.25 33.80
N ARG A 74 -21.26 2.48 34.20
CA ARG A 74 -22.10 3.32 35.05
C ARG A 74 -23.44 3.69 34.42
N ARG A 75 -23.49 3.85 33.09
CA ARG A 75 -24.75 4.12 32.38
C ARG A 75 -25.63 2.88 32.26
N GLY A 76 -25.07 1.67 32.41
CA GLY A 76 -25.79 0.42 32.21
C GLY A 76 -26.14 0.19 30.75
N VAL A 77 -25.23 0.56 29.83
CA VAL A 77 -25.41 0.32 28.39
C VAL A 77 -25.53 -1.18 28.15
N ARG A 78 -26.59 -1.61 27.47
CA ARG A 78 -26.77 -3.02 27.13
C ARG A 78 -25.72 -3.45 26.11
N LEU A 79 -24.86 -4.39 26.50
CA LEU A 79 -23.80 -4.93 25.65
C LEU A 79 -24.26 -6.11 24.78
N ALA A 80 -25.49 -6.62 24.98
CA ALA A 80 -26.04 -7.73 24.19
C ALA A 80 -25.92 -7.54 22.65
N PRO A 81 -26.08 -6.33 22.08
CA PRO A 81 -25.86 -6.10 20.66
C PRO A 81 -24.44 -6.42 20.17
N LEU A 82 -23.41 -6.34 21.03
CA LEU A 82 -22.04 -6.71 20.65
C LEU A 82 -21.95 -8.17 20.21
N ALA A 83 -22.72 -9.07 20.83
CA ALA A 83 -22.74 -10.48 20.43
C ALA A 83 -23.22 -10.66 18.98
N ALA A 84 -24.11 -9.79 18.49
CA ALA A 84 -24.52 -9.78 17.08
C ALA A 84 -23.45 -9.17 16.15
N GLY A 85 -22.58 -8.30 16.66
CA GLY A 85 -21.46 -7.74 15.89
C GLY A 85 -20.26 -8.69 15.76
N LEU A 86 -20.03 -9.57 16.75
CA LEU A 86 -18.87 -10.47 16.77
C LEU A 86 -18.71 -11.32 15.51
N PRO A 87 -19.76 -11.98 14.97
CA PRO A 87 -19.59 -12.76 13.74
C PRO A 87 -19.37 -11.88 12.50
N VAL A 88 -19.87 -10.63 12.47
CA VAL A 88 -19.55 -9.68 11.38
C VAL A 88 -18.07 -9.33 11.44
N ALA A 89 -17.59 -8.94 12.62
CA ALA A 89 -16.20 -8.59 12.84
C ALA A 89 -15.26 -9.76 12.50
N GLY A 90 -15.61 -10.98 12.95
CA GLY A 90 -14.88 -12.20 12.62
C GLY A 90 -14.84 -12.49 11.12
N ALA A 91 -15.98 -12.43 10.43
CA ALA A 91 -16.06 -12.69 8.99
C ALA A 91 -15.23 -11.67 8.19
N VAL A 92 -15.31 -10.39 8.54
CA VAL A 92 -14.55 -9.32 7.86
C VAL A 92 -13.05 -9.43 8.16
N LEU A 93 -12.68 -9.76 9.39
CA LEU A 93 -11.28 -9.98 9.75
C LEU A 93 -10.70 -11.17 8.98
N VAL A 94 -11.43 -12.28 8.88
CA VAL A 94 -11.03 -13.46 8.08
C VAL A 94 -10.88 -13.08 6.62
N ALA A 95 -11.85 -12.36 6.04
CA ALA A 95 -11.76 -11.88 4.66
C ALA A 95 -10.52 -11.01 4.44
N CYS A 96 -10.29 -10.01 5.29
CA CYS A 96 -9.13 -9.11 5.16
C CYS A 96 -7.80 -9.77 5.53
N SER A 97 -7.82 -10.98 6.12
CA SER A 97 -6.64 -11.79 6.38
C SER A 97 -6.20 -12.62 5.16
N LEU A 98 -7.04 -12.69 4.13
CA LEU A 98 -6.80 -13.48 2.92
C LEU A 98 -5.47 -13.14 2.20
N PRO A 99 -5.01 -11.88 2.11
CA PRO A 99 -3.67 -11.57 1.61
C PRO A 99 -2.57 -12.32 2.38
N PHE A 100 -2.66 -12.35 3.71
CA PHE A 100 -1.63 -12.96 4.56
C PHE A 100 -1.69 -14.49 4.52
N ILE A 101 -2.90 -15.05 4.48
CA ILE A 101 -3.13 -16.49 4.34
C ILE A 101 -2.58 -16.99 3.00
N VAL A 102 -2.89 -16.30 1.90
CA VAL A 102 -2.42 -16.66 0.55
C VAL A 102 -0.91 -16.51 0.42
N ASN A 103 -0.29 -15.47 0.99
CA ASN A 103 1.16 -15.31 0.89
C ASN A 103 1.95 -16.16 1.92
N ASP A 104 1.27 -16.85 2.83
CA ASP A 104 1.83 -17.57 3.99
C ASP A 104 2.80 -16.70 4.81
N ARG A 105 2.42 -15.43 5.00
CA ARG A 105 3.23 -14.44 5.73
C ARG A 105 2.41 -13.21 6.12
N ILE A 106 2.88 -12.52 7.16
CA ILE A 106 2.42 -11.18 7.51
C ILE A 106 3.55 -10.21 7.15
N GLY A 107 3.20 -9.13 6.46
CA GLY A 107 4.14 -8.09 6.03
C GLY A 107 3.38 -6.88 5.50
N GLU A 108 4.10 -5.94 4.90
CA GLU A 108 3.53 -4.74 4.32
C GLU A 108 2.70 -5.08 3.06
N LEU A 109 1.47 -4.58 2.99
CA LEU A 109 0.62 -4.67 1.80
C LEU A 109 1.02 -3.60 0.78
N GLY A 110 0.75 -3.86 -0.50
CA GLY A 110 0.98 -2.91 -1.58
C GLY A 110 2.42 -2.74 -2.04
N ALA A 111 3.31 -3.62 -1.58
CA ALA A 111 4.67 -3.72 -2.12
C ALA A 111 4.61 -3.89 -3.64
N TRP A 112 5.58 -3.29 -4.34
CA TRP A 112 5.68 -3.21 -5.81
C TRP A 112 4.68 -2.25 -6.48
N ILE A 113 3.53 -1.96 -5.87
CA ILE A 113 2.51 -1.09 -6.49
C ILE A 113 2.68 0.38 -6.10
N ASN A 114 2.74 0.68 -4.80
CA ASN A 114 2.77 2.05 -4.30
C ASN A 114 3.97 2.30 -3.39
N ASP A 115 4.40 1.31 -2.59
CA ASP A 115 5.52 1.39 -1.63
C ASP A 115 5.50 2.57 -0.62
N ASP A 116 4.49 3.46 -0.69
CA ASP A 116 4.27 4.63 0.18
C ASP A 116 4.25 4.30 1.68
N LEU A 117 3.90 3.06 2.01
CA LEU A 117 3.84 2.62 3.41
C LEU A 117 5.20 2.76 4.09
N SER A 118 6.32 2.68 3.35
CA SER A 118 7.68 2.92 3.87
C SER A 118 7.82 4.31 4.52
N VAL A 119 7.43 5.37 3.81
CA VAL A 119 7.46 6.76 4.26
C VAL A 119 6.50 6.97 5.43
N HIS A 120 5.33 6.33 5.39
CA HIS A 120 4.36 6.41 6.48
C HIS A 120 4.81 5.71 7.75
N MET A 121 5.48 4.56 7.66
CA MET A 121 6.13 3.91 8.80
C MET A 121 7.21 4.80 9.39
N ALA A 122 8.03 5.44 8.55
CA ALA A 122 9.05 6.37 9.00
C ALA A 122 8.47 7.59 9.71
N GLN A 123 7.41 8.21 9.16
CA GLN A 123 6.74 9.32 9.82
C GLN A 123 6.11 8.92 11.16
N ALA A 124 5.52 7.73 11.26
CA ALA A 124 4.98 7.24 12.52
C ALA A 124 6.08 6.94 13.56
N ASP A 125 7.21 6.38 13.13
CA ASP A 125 8.37 6.13 14.01
C ASP A 125 9.01 7.45 14.47
N ALA A 126 9.13 8.43 13.58
CA ALA A 126 9.62 9.77 13.92
C ALA A 126 8.68 10.48 14.89
N LEU A 127 7.35 10.42 14.69
CA LEU A 127 6.38 10.96 15.65
C LEU A 127 6.49 10.27 17.02
N ARG A 128 6.76 8.96 17.02
CA ARG A 128 6.93 8.17 18.23
C ARG A 128 8.11 8.64 19.08
N THR A 129 9.23 9.04 18.45
CA THR A 129 10.49 9.35 19.13
C THR A 129 10.80 10.85 19.23
N LEU A 130 10.40 11.65 18.25
CA LEU A 130 10.71 13.08 18.12
C LEU A 130 9.48 13.98 18.32
N GLY A 131 8.27 13.42 18.32
CA GLY A 131 7.03 14.16 18.50
C GLY A 131 6.89 15.32 17.48
N PRO A 132 6.75 16.58 17.92
CA PRO A 132 6.58 17.73 17.02
C PRO A 132 7.73 17.96 16.02
N ALA A 133 8.94 17.51 16.33
CA ALA A 133 10.11 17.66 15.46
C ALA A 133 10.16 16.62 14.32
N ALA A 134 9.14 15.76 14.21
CA ALA A 134 9.06 14.76 13.15
C ALA A 134 8.69 15.39 11.80
N HIS A 135 9.66 15.44 10.88
CA HIS A 135 9.51 16.04 9.54
C HIS A 135 9.92 15.08 8.41
N ILE A 136 9.32 13.88 8.36
CA ILE A 136 9.52 12.94 7.23
C ILE A 136 8.55 13.25 6.09
N THR A 137 7.31 13.60 6.41
CA THR A 137 6.35 14.14 5.44
C THR A 137 6.40 15.66 5.42
N SER A 138 5.82 16.27 4.38
CA SER A 138 5.77 17.73 4.24
C SER A 138 5.09 18.41 5.43
N SER A 139 5.43 19.69 5.65
CA SER A 139 4.72 20.54 6.61
C SER A 139 3.21 20.52 6.31
N GLY A 140 2.39 20.46 7.37
CA GLY A 140 0.93 20.37 7.25
C GLY A 140 0.39 19.00 6.81
N TYR A 141 1.24 17.98 6.60
CA TYR A 141 0.74 16.65 6.23
C TYR A 141 -0.16 16.04 7.32
N PRO A 142 -1.34 15.50 6.96
CA PRO A 142 -2.29 14.95 7.95
C PRO A 142 -1.76 13.64 8.55
N ASN A 143 -1.40 13.73 9.83
CA ASN A 143 -0.67 12.72 10.62
C ASN A 143 -1.53 12.00 11.68
N GLY A 144 -2.86 12.13 11.63
CA GLY A 144 -3.77 11.47 12.58
C GLY A 144 -3.56 9.96 12.68
N PRO A 145 -3.60 9.20 11.57
CA PRO A 145 -3.31 7.77 11.58
C PRO A 145 -1.91 7.44 12.11
N HIS A 146 -0.91 8.25 11.75
CA HIS A 146 0.47 8.07 12.19
C HIS A 146 0.62 8.21 13.70
N ALA A 147 -0.09 9.15 14.33
CA ALA A 147 -0.11 9.31 15.78
C ALA A 147 -0.74 8.09 16.48
N VAL A 148 -1.80 7.51 15.91
CA VAL A 148 -2.37 6.24 16.42
C VAL A 148 -1.36 5.10 16.31
N VAL A 149 -0.67 4.99 15.17
CA VAL A 149 0.39 3.98 14.97
C VAL A 149 1.55 4.18 15.95
N ALA A 150 1.99 5.41 16.19
CA ALA A 150 3.04 5.74 17.16
C ALA A 150 2.64 5.32 18.58
N ALA A 151 1.38 5.55 18.96
CA ALA A 151 0.82 5.14 20.23
C ALA A 151 0.72 3.61 20.36
N LEU A 152 0.23 2.91 19.33
CA LEU A 152 0.18 1.44 19.31
C LEU A 152 1.58 0.83 19.41
N ALA A 153 2.53 1.37 18.65
CA ALA A 153 3.91 0.89 18.65
C ALA A 153 4.55 1.01 20.03
N SER A 154 4.35 2.15 20.72
CA SER A 154 4.87 2.38 22.06
C SER A 154 4.14 1.57 23.13
N GLY A 155 2.80 1.57 23.09
CA GLY A 155 1.96 0.96 24.13
C GLY A 155 1.92 -0.57 24.09
N LEU A 156 2.05 -1.17 22.89
CA LEU A 156 2.03 -2.62 22.72
C LEU A 156 3.44 -3.21 22.51
N GLY A 157 4.47 -2.38 22.41
CA GLY A 157 5.83 -2.83 22.09
C GLY A 157 5.94 -3.47 20.69
N VAL A 158 5.13 -3.03 19.74
CA VAL A 158 5.13 -3.55 18.36
C VAL A 158 5.81 -2.58 17.39
N GLY A 159 6.35 -3.09 16.29
CA GLY A 159 6.92 -2.22 15.24
C GLY A 159 5.84 -1.45 14.46
N PRO A 160 6.17 -0.28 13.86
CA PRO A 160 5.23 0.51 13.06
C PRO A 160 4.54 -0.26 11.93
N SER A 161 5.25 -1.21 11.29
CA SER A 161 4.69 -2.13 10.30
C SER A 161 3.48 -2.91 10.85
N ALA A 162 3.65 -3.60 11.99
CA ALA A 162 2.58 -4.37 12.61
C ALA A 162 1.41 -3.47 13.08
N ALA A 163 1.72 -2.28 13.60
CA ALA A 163 0.70 -1.31 14.01
C ALA A 163 -0.12 -0.77 12.83
N PHE A 164 0.51 -0.43 11.69
CA PHE A 164 -0.19 -0.05 10.46
C PHE A 164 -1.05 -1.19 9.90
N THR A 165 -0.50 -2.40 9.82
CA THR A 165 -1.27 -3.58 9.39
C THR A 165 -2.47 -3.83 10.31
N GLY A 166 -2.31 -3.62 11.62
CA GLY A 166 -3.41 -3.67 12.58
C GLY A 166 -4.50 -2.64 12.31
N LEU A 167 -4.12 -1.38 12.07
CA LEU A 167 -5.05 -0.30 11.71
C LEU A 167 -5.79 -0.59 10.39
N LEU A 168 -5.08 -1.10 9.38
CA LEU A 168 -5.64 -1.54 8.10
C LEU A 168 -6.67 -2.66 8.28
N LEU A 169 -6.40 -3.65 9.13
CA LEU A 169 -7.33 -4.74 9.44
C LEU A 169 -8.54 -4.28 10.27
N ALA A 170 -8.34 -3.35 11.20
CA ALA A 170 -9.40 -2.83 12.07
C ALA A 170 -10.41 -1.97 11.30
N THR A 171 -9.95 -1.18 10.34
CA THR A 171 -10.78 -0.24 9.58
C THR A 171 -12.01 -0.89 8.91
N PRO A 172 -11.90 -1.94 8.07
CA PRO A 172 -13.05 -2.60 7.45
C PRO A 172 -13.95 -3.30 8.48
N VAL A 173 -13.38 -3.82 9.57
CA VAL A 173 -14.17 -4.38 10.69
C VAL A 173 -15.06 -3.30 11.30
N LEU A 174 -14.49 -2.13 11.61
CA LEU A 174 -15.25 -1.01 12.14
C LEU A 174 -16.27 -0.49 11.13
N THR A 175 -15.97 -0.46 9.83
CA THR A 175 -16.92 -0.09 8.77
C THR A 175 -18.11 -1.05 8.73
N ALA A 176 -17.88 -2.35 8.82
CA ALA A 176 -18.95 -3.34 8.83
C ALA A 176 -19.83 -3.25 10.09
N LEU A 177 -19.21 -3.04 11.26
CA LEU A 177 -19.96 -2.80 12.50
C LEU A 177 -20.77 -1.51 12.44
N THR A 178 -20.23 -0.47 11.81
CA THR A 178 -20.92 0.81 11.59
C THR A 178 -22.16 0.64 10.72
N ALA A 179 -22.07 -0.18 9.68
CA ALA A 179 -23.18 -0.49 8.79
C ALA A 179 -24.41 -1.08 9.50
N LEU A 180 -24.21 -1.73 10.66
CA LEU A 180 -25.29 -2.30 11.46
C LEU A 180 -26.29 -1.25 11.94
N ALA A 181 -25.91 0.04 12.05
CA ALA A 181 -26.81 1.15 12.42
C ALA A 181 -27.91 1.41 11.37
N ALA A 182 -27.68 0.99 10.12
CA ALA A 182 -28.64 1.17 9.04
C ALA A 182 -29.48 -0.09 8.77
N LEU A 183 -29.13 -1.21 9.39
CA LEU A 183 -29.71 -2.55 9.16
C LEU A 183 -30.49 -3.06 10.38
N ASP A 184 -30.93 -2.17 11.26
CA ASP A 184 -31.78 -2.52 12.39
C ASP A 184 -33.13 -3.07 11.94
N GLY A 185 -33.65 -4.05 12.67
CA GLY A 185 -34.90 -4.75 12.34
C GLY A 185 -34.78 -5.84 11.26
N ALA A 186 -33.64 -5.93 10.58
CA ALA A 186 -33.36 -7.01 9.64
C ALA A 186 -33.12 -8.35 10.35
N ARG A 187 -33.50 -9.44 9.69
CA ARG A 187 -33.18 -10.81 10.16
C ARG A 187 -31.68 -11.04 10.14
N TRP A 188 -31.17 -11.76 11.14
CA TRP A 188 -29.72 -11.95 11.33
C TRP A 188 -29.03 -12.48 10.06
N TYR A 189 -29.61 -13.48 9.39
CA TYR A 189 -29.01 -14.08 8.20
C TYR A 189 -28.97 -13.16 6.95
N LEU A 190 -29.76 -12.07 6.93
CA LEU A 190 -29.69 -11.02 5.91
C LEU A 190 -28.78 -9.87 6.35
N ARG A 191 -28.85 -9.52 7.64
CA ARG A 191 -28.12 -8.43 8.27
C ARG A 191 -26.61 -8.64 8.23
N MET A 192 -26.16 -9.84 8.58
CA MET A 192 -24.74 -10.19 8.72
C MET A 192 -23.98 -10.08 7.39
N PRO A 193 -24.39 -10.74 6.29
CA PRO A 193 -23.69 -10.62 5.01
C PRO A 193 -23.77 -9.21 4.42
N ALA A 194 -24.88 -8.48 4.61
CA ALA A 194 -25.01 -7.09 4.16
C ALA A 194 -24.03 -6.15 4.88
N ALA A 195 -23.91 -6.29 6.21
CA ALA A 195 -22.95 -5.53 7.00
C ALA A 195 -21.50 -5.88 6.63
N ALA A 196 -21.19 -7.17 6.50
CA ALA A 196 -19.86 -7.63 6.11
C ALA A 196 -19.47 -7.07 4.73
N LEU A 197 -20.34 -7.20 3.72
CA LEU A 197 -20.10 -6.68 2.37
C LEU A 197 -19.88 -5.16 2.35
N THR A 198 -20.57 -4.42 3.21
CA THR A 198 -20.38 -2.96 3.38
C THR A 198 -18.99 -2.61 3.92
N GLY A 199 -18.39 -3.46 4.75
CA GLY A 199 -17.02 -3.27 5.24
C GLY A 199 -15.94 -3.71 4.25
N VAL A 200 -16.27 -4.61 3.33
CA VAL A 200 -15.34 -5.16 2.33
C VAL A 200 -15.77 -4.98 0.87
N PRO A 201 -16.31 -3.82 0.44
CA PRO A 201 -16.65 -3.61 -0.96
C PRO A 201 -15.36 -3.58 -1.78
N TYR A 202 -15.46 -3.99 -3.05
CA TYR A 202 -14.32 -4.19 -3.95
C TYR A 202 -13.26 -3.08 -3.86
N LEU A 203 -13.65 -1.81 -4.05
CA LEU A 203 -12.69 -0.70 -4.02
C LEU A 203 -12.03 -0.51 -2.64
N ALA A 204 -12.76 -0.66 -1.53
CA ALA A 204 -12.18 -0.48 -0.21
C ALA A 204 -11.11 -1.54 0.08
N VAL A 205 -11.38 -2.80 -0.25
CA VAL A 205 -10.39 -3.88 -0.07
C VAL A 205 -9.26 -3.81 -1.08
N SER A 206 -9.48 -3.25 -2.27
CA SER A 206 -8.43 -3.05 -3.27
C SER A 206 -7.44 -1.97 -2.84
N TYR A 207 -7.90 -0.90 -2.19
CA TYR A 207 -7.02 0.09 -1.55
C TYR A 207 -6.28 -0.51 -0.34
N LEU A 208 -6.97 -1.30 0.48
CA LEU A 208 -6.33 -2.06 1.57
C LEU A 208 -5.22 -2.98 1.04
N ALA A 209 -5.47 -3.70 -0.05
CA ALA A 209 -4.50 -4.58 -0.73
C ALA A 209 -3.25 -3.84 -1.23
N GLN A 210 -3.38 -2.53 -1.51
CA GLN A 210 -2.26 -1.64 -1.86
C GLN A 210 -1.62 -0.95 -0.65
N GLY A 211 -1.97 -1.32 0.57
CA GLY A 211 -1.43 -0.69 1.78
C GLY A 211 -1.95 0.74 2.01
N ALA A 212 -2.96 1.18 1.25
CA ALA A 212 -3.55 2.50 1.38
C ALA A 212 -4.54 2.52 2.56
N PHE A 213 -4.16 3.18 3.65
CA PHE A 213 -4.97 3.25 4.87
C PHE A 213 -5.86 4.49 4.95
N LYS A 214 -5.53 5.56 4.24
CA LYS A 214 -6.21 6.86 4.39
C LYS A 214 -7.61 6.85 3.80
N GLU A 215 -7.78 6.26 2.62
CA GLU A 215 -9.05 6.20 1.91
C GLU A 215 -10.07 5.31 2.64
N PRO A 216 -9.72 4.07 3.08
CA PRO A 216 -10.64 3.28 3.90
C PRO A 216 -11.00 3.95 5.23
N LEU A 217 -10.05 4.63 5.89
CA LEU A 217 -10.32 5.39 7.12
C LEU A 217 -11.29 6.56 6.87
N LEU A 218 -11.07 7.34 5.80
CA LEU A 218 -11.97 8.42 5.44
C LEU A 218 -13.36 7.88 5.04
N ALA A 219 -13.44 6.72 4.38
CA ALA A 219 -14.69 6.05 4.07
C ALA A 219 -15.47 5.65 5.34
N LEU A 220 -14.79 5.09 6.35
CA LEU A 220 -15.37 4.79 7.66
C LEU A 220 -15.90 6.05 8.35
N LEU A 221 -15.10 7.12 8.37
CA LEU A 221 -15.48 8.39 9.01
C LEU A 221 -16.67 9.04 8.29
N PHE A 222 -16.68 9.04 6.95
CA PHE A 222 -17.79 9.58 6.17
C PHE A 222 -19.06 8.74 6.34
N LEU A 223 -18.96 7.42 6.33
CA LEU A 223 -20.09 6.54 6.64
C LEU A 223 -20.64 6.82 8.05
N GLY A 224 -19.76 6.93 9.04
CA GLY A 224 -20.12 7.30 10.42
C GLY A 224 -20.83 8.65 10.50
N PHE A 225 -20.34 9.66 9.78
CA PHE A 225 -20.96 10.98 9.68
C PHE A 225 -22.38 10.88 9.10
N VAL A 226 -22.56 10.17 7.99
CA VAL A 226 -23.88 10.01 7.33
C VAL A 226 -24.88 9.27 8.23
N LEU A 227 -24.43 8.25 8.98
CA LEU A 227 -25.32 7.51 9.89
C LEU A 227 -25.64 8.31 11.17
N ALA A 228 -24.70 9.07 11.71
CA ALA A 228 -24.98 10.02 12.79
C ALA A 228 -25.95 11.13 12.34
N LEU A 229 -25.81 11.59 11.09
CA LEU A 229 -26.73 12.56 10.48
C LEU A 229 -28.13 11.96 10.31
N ARG A 230 -28.23 10.69 9.91
CA ARG A 230 -29.48 9.93 9.84
C ARG A 230 -30.17 9.83 11.20
N GLU A 231 -29.44 9.51 12.26
CA GLU A 231 -29.96 9.46 13.64
C GLU A 231 -30.43 10.85 14.13
N ALA A 232 -29.67 11.90 13.82
CA ALA A 232 -30.04 13.28 14.16
C ALA A 232 -31.32 13.71 13.43
N TYR A 233 -31.42 13.38 12.15
CA TYR A 233 -32.59 13.67 11.33
C TYR A 233 -33.84 12.92 11.80
N GLY A 234 -33.71 11.63 12.11
CA GLY A 234 -34.81 10.78 12.53
C GLY A 234 -35.32 11.05 13.94
N SER A 235 -34.46 11.47 14.86
CA SER A 235 -34.84 11.69 16.27
C SER A 235 -35.58 13.01 16.52
N GLY A 236 -35.49 13.98 15.61
CA GLY A 236 -36.18 15.28 15.72
C GLY A 236 -35.77 16.13 16.93
N ARG A 237 -34.76 15.71 17.70
CA ARG A 237 -34.29 16.35 18.95
C ARG A 237 -32.85 16.83 18.79
N SER A 238 -32.55 17.99 19.37
CA SER A 238 -31.19 18.47 19.55
C SER A 238 -30.46 17.58 20.57
N ASP A 239 -29.64 16.65 20.10
CA ASP A 239 -28.79 15.79 20.94
C ASP A 239 -27.33 16.22 20.81
N ALA A 240 -26.74 16.71 21.90
CA ALA A 240 -25.35 17.13 21.95
C ALA A 240 -24.38 15.99 21.58
N ARG A 241 -24.74 14.73 21.83
CA ARG A 241 -23.90 13.58 21.46
C ARG A 241 -23.84 13.37 19.95
N LEU A 242 -24.95 13.58 19.25
CA LEU A 242 -24.99 13.48 17.79
C LEU A 242 -24.22 14.63 17.14
N ALA A 243 -24.34 15.85 17.69
CA ALA A 243 -23.53 16.98 17.26
C ALA A 243 -22.02 16.70 17.46
N LEU A 244 -21.66 16.15 18.63
CA LEU A 244 -20.28 15.76 18.92
C LEU A 244 -19.79 14.66 17.96
N ALA A 245 -20.61 13.65 17.66
CA ALA A 245 -20.28 12.58 16.71
C ALA A 245 -19.99 13.13 15.30
N LEU A 246 -20.82 14.03 14.79
CA LEU A 246 -20.63 14.70 13.50
C LEU A 246 -19.34 15.53 13.48
N LEU A 247 -19.08 16.28 14.55
CA LEU A 247 -17.88 17.11 14.68
C LEU A 247 -16.61 16.25 14.76
N LEU A 248 -16.60 15.21 15.59
CA LEU A 248 -15.44 14.33 15.74
C LEU A 248 -15.12 13.61 14.43
N THR A 249 -16.11 13.05 13.75
CA THR A 249 -15.88 12.34 12.48
C THR A 249 -15.37 13.27 11.38
N ALA A 250 -15.89 14.51 11.29
CA ALA A 250 -15.38 15.51 10.35
C ALA A 250 -13.95 15.96 10.70
N ALA A 251 -13.67 16.25 11.97
CA ALA A 251 -12.35 16.68 12.44
C ALA A 251 -11.29 15.57 12.28
N ALA A 252 -11.64 14.32 12.58
CA ALA A 252 -10.77 13.19 12.30
C ALA A 252 -10.55 13.00 10.79
N GLY A 253 -11.54 13.31 9.95
CA GLY A 253 -11.37 13.34 8.50
C GLY A 253 -10.22 14.25 8.09
N VAL A 254 -10.17 15.46 8.67
CA VAL A 254 -9.06 16.40 8.48
C VAL A 254 -7.73 15.83 8.96
N ALA A 255 -7.72 15.15 10.11
CA ALA A 255 -6.51 14.50 10.63
C ALA A 255 -6.00 13.35 9.74
N VAL A 256 -6.87 12.71 8.94
CA VAL A 256 -6.51 11.63 8.00
C VAL A 256 -6.08 12.18 6.64
N PHE A 257 -6.89 13.07 6.07
CA PHE A 257 -6.86 13.43 4.65
C PHE A 257 -6.62 14.93 4.40
N GLY A 258 -6.43 15.71 5.46
CA GLY A 258 -6.28 17.17 5.38
C GLY A 258 -7.63 17.86 5.14
N ILE A 259 -7.59 19.17 4.90
CA ILE A 259 -8.80 19.99 4.75
C ILE A 259 -9.74 19.49 3.64
N ALA A 260 -9.20 18.84 2.60
CA ALA A 260 -9.97 18.23 1.52
C ALA A 260 -11.00 17.19 2.02
N ALA A 261 -10.76 16.54 3.16
CA ALA A 261 -11.70 15.58 3.76
C ALA A 261 -13.10 16.18 3.99
N LEU A 262 -13.20 17.48 4.21
CA LEU A 262 -14.45 18.17 4.52
C LEU A 262 -15.36 18.33 3.31
N ALA A 263 -14.86 18.10 2.10
CA ALA A 263 -15.66 18.08 0.89
C ALA A 263 -16.81 17.06 0.98
N TRP A 264 -16.58 15.90 1.60
CA TRP A 264 -17.59 14.84 1.75
C TRP A 264 -18.73 15.21 2.70
N PRO A 265 -18.50 15.57 3.98
CA PRO A 265 -19.59 16.00 4.85
C PRO A 265 -20.27 17.28 4.33
N ALA A 266 -19.54 18.22 3.73
CA ALA A 266 -20.13 19.42 3.12
C ALA A 266 -21.08 19.05 1.96
N ALA A 267 -20.64 18.19 1.03
CA ALA A 267 -21.47 17.73 -0.08
C ALA A 267 -22.72 16.99 0.41
N ALA A 268 -22.60 16.14 1.44
CA ALA A 268 -23.74 15.47 2.04
C ALA A 268 -24.75 16.46 2.66
N LEU A 269 -24.28 17.49 3.36
CA LEU A 269 -25.16 18.53 3.93
C LEU A 269 -25.82 19.38 2.85
N LEU A 270 -25.10 19.74 1.79
CA LEU A 270 -25.65 20.49 0.64
C LEU A 270 -26.76 19.70 -0.06
N TRP A 271 -26.53 18.41 -0.34
CA TRP A 271 -27.55 17.55 -0.91
C TRP A 271 -28.74 17.36 0.03
N LEU A 272 -28.52 17.25 1.33
CA LEU A 272 -29.62 17.16 2.30
C LEU A 272 -30.49 18.42 2.23
N GLY A 273 -29.89 19.62 2.25
CA GLY A 273 -30.62 20.88 2.10
C GLY A 273 -31.38 20.98 0.78
N ALA A 274 -30.76 20.58 -0.35
CA ALA A 274 -31.44 20.52 -1.65
C ALA A 274 -32.63 19.56 -1.66
N LEU A 275 -32.50 18.37 -1.08
CA LEU A 275 -33.58 17.39 -1.00
C LEU A 275 -34.76 17.90 -0.14
N GLU A 276 -34.49 18.66 0.91
CA GLU A 276 -35.53 19.29 1.74
C GLU A 276 -36.28 20.39 0.98
N LEU A 277 -35.54 21.25 0.26
CA LEU A 277 -36.12 22.31 -0.57
C LEU A 277 -37.02 21.74 -1.67
N LEU A 278 -36.58 20.69 -2.37
CA LEU A 278 -37.33 20.04 -3.44
C LEU A 278 -38.66 19.42 -2.97
N HIS A 279 -38.74 19.00 -1.71
CA HIS A 279 -39.93 18.34 -1.15
C HIS A 279 -40.88 19.29 -0.41
N GLY A 280 -40.74 20.60 -0.60
CA GLY A 280 -41.67 21.60 -0.07
C GLY A 280 -41.68 21.69 1.45
N ARG A 281 -40.74 21.05 2.14
CA ARG A 281 -40.45 21.37 3.54
C ARG A 281 -39.73 22.72 3.52
N ARG A 282 -40.50 23.81 3.69
CA ARG A 282 -39.89 25.04 4.21
C ARG A 282 -39.16 24.62 5.49
N PRO A 283 -37.88 24.97 5.68
CA PRO A 283 -37.20 24.70 6.93
C PRO A 283 -37.92 25.50 8.02
N GLN A 284 -38.96 24.91 8.62
CA GLN A 284 -39.45 25.31 9.93
C GLN A 284 -38.42 24.82 10.93
N LEU A 285 -37.21 25.37 10.83
CA LEU A 285 -36.20 25.27 11.84
C LEU A 285 -36.81 25.93 13.06
N SER A 286 -37.24 25.13 14.04
CA SER A 286 -37.58 25.66 15.35
C SER A 286 -36.42 26.56 15.83
N ARG A 287 -36.70 27.59 16.65
CA ARG A 287 -35.67 28.48 17.24
C ARG A 287 -34.51 27.74 17.94
N ARG A 288 -34.65 26.44 18.22
CA ARG A 288 -33.59 25.55 18.75
C ARG A 288 -32.76 24.86 17.65
N GLN A 289 -33.37 24.43 16.54
CA GLN A 289 -32.66 23.82 15.40
C GLN A 289 -31.85 24.86 14.60
N THR A 290 -32.32 26.11 14.55
CA THR A 290 -31.56 27.27 14.02
C THR A 290 -30.30 27.61 14.82
N ARG A 291 -30.12 27.11 16.06
CA ARG A 291 -28.91 27.36 16.87
C ARG A 291 -27.85 26.28 16.72
N LEU A 292 -28.23 25.05 16.38
CA LEU A 292 -27.30 23.93 16.26
C LEU A 292 -26.58 23.89 14.92
N LEU A 293 -27.26 24.26 13.82
CA LEU A 293 -26.60 24.35 12.51
C LEU A 293 -25.46 25.39 12.49
N PRO A 294 -25.63 26.64 12.95
CA PRO A 294 -24.54 27.62 13.00
C PRO A 294 -23.52 27.33 14.10
N ALA A 295 -23.87 26.59 15.16
CA ALA A 295 -22.90 26.14 16.16
C ALA A 295 -22.04 24.98 15.65
N VAL A 296 -22.62 24.02 14.92
CA VAL A 296 -21.90 22.92 14.25
C VAL A 296 -21.11 23.47 13.05
N ALA A 297 -21.69 24.38 12.27
CA ALA A 297 -20.97 25.09 11.22
C ALA A 297 -19.89 26.00 11.82
N GLY A 298 -20.13 26.66 12.95
CA GLY A 298 -19.17 27.50 13.65
C GLY A 298 -18.02 26.71 14.27
N LEU A 299 -18.28 25.51 14.83
CA LEU A 299 -17.24 24.60 15.32
C LEU A 299 -16.51 23.89 14.20
N ALA A 300 -17.20 23.54 13.11
CA ALA A 300 -16.57 23.03 11.90
C ALA A 300 -15.70 24.11 11.25
N VAL A 301 -16.17 25.35 11.17
CA VAL A 301 -15.39 26.52 10.74
C VAL A 301 -14.25 26.77 11.71
N ALA A 302 -14.42 26.71 13.02
CA ALA A 302 -13.31 26.87 13.97
C ALA A 302 -12.28 25.73 13.84
N ALA A 303 -12.71 24.48 13.67
CA ALA A 303 -11.83 23.35 13.42
C ALA A 303 -11.11 23.47 12.06
N VAL A 304 -11.81 23.97 11.02
CA VAL A 304 -11.26 24.33 9.71
C VAL A 304 -10.27 25.47 9.82
N THR A 305 -10.55 26.51 10.59
CA THR A 305 -9.68 27.67 10.78
C THR A 305 -8.45 27.27 11.57
N VAL A 306 -8.58 26.44 12.61
CA VAL A 306 -7.43 25.90 13.35
C VAL A 306 -6.59 24.97 12.46
N ALA A 307 -7.21 24.13 11.62
CA ALA A 307 -6.50 23.27 10.67
C ALA A 307 -5.89 24.06 9.48
N GLY A 308 -6.57 25.12 9.03
CA GLY A 308 -6.20 25.96 7.89
C GLY A 308 -5.12 26.98 8.24
N VAL A 309 -5.18 27.60 9.42
CA VAL A 309 -4.12 28.49 9.93
C VAL A 309 -2.85 27.69 10.27
N ALA A 310 -2.96 26.38 10.52
CA ALA A 310 -1.82 25.50 10.79
C ALA A 310 -1.25 24.76 9.56
N GLY A 311 -1.77 24.96 8.33
CA GLY A 311 -1.26 24.25 7.16
C GLY A 311 -2.07 24.33 5.86
N GLY A 312 -3.04 25.24 5.75
CA GLY A 312 -3.86 25.40 4.54
C GLY A 312 -3.08 25.93 3.34
N GLY A 313 -2.17 26.89 3.55
CA GLY A 313 -1.21 27.35 2.53
C GLY A 313 -0.29 26.22 2.11
N ASP A 314 0.38 25.59 3.09
CA ASP A 314 1.26 24.44 2.86
C ASP A 314 0.61 23.31 2.07
N PHE A 315 -0.69 23.02 2.27
CA PHE A 315 -1.41 22.01 1.50
C PHE A 315 -1.46 22.31 -0.01
N PHE A 316 -1.67 23.57 -0.40
CA PHE A 316 -1.72 23.98 -1.81
C PHE A 316 -0.33 24.33 -2.37
N ASP A 317 0.58 24.83 -1.53
CA ASP A 317 1.90 25.30 -1.95
C ASP A 317 2.93 24.15 -2.04
N THR A 318 2.93 23.26 -1.06
CA THR A 318 3.93 22.18 -0.92
C THR A 318 3.31 20.78 -0.81
N GLY A 319 2.01 20.70 -0.54
CA GLY A 319 1.27 19.46 -0.34
C GLY A 319 0.54 18.95 -1.59
N PRO A 320 -0.31 17.92 -1.42
CA PRO A 320 -1.06 17.31 -2.51
C PRO A 320 -1.99 18.29 -3.25
N GLY A 321 -2.41 19.38 -2.61
CA GLY A 321 -3.28 20.40 -3.19
C GLY A 321 -2.71 21.07 -4.43
N ARG A 322 -1.37 21.13 -4.56
CA ARG A 322 -0.66 21.65 -5.74
C ARG A 322 -1.07 20.96 -7.05
N TYR A 323 -1.50 19.70 -6.97
CA TYR A 323 -1.79 18.87 -8.13
C TYR A 323 -3.29 18.74 -8.45
N ILE A 324 -4.17 19.50 -7.76
CA ILE A 324 -5.63 19.42 -7.94
C ILE A 324 -6.08 19.76 -9.37
N THR A 325 -5.31 20.55 -10.11
CA THR A 325 -5.61 20.93 -11.51
C THR A 325 -4.79 20.15 -12.54
N ALA A 326 -3.92 19.24 -12.11
CA ALA A 326 -3.09 18.45 -13.01
C ALA A 326 -3.91 17.32 -13.65
N LYS A 327 -3.68 17.04 -14.95
CA LYS A 327 -4.53 16.15 -15.77
C LYS A 327 -3.88 14.81 -16.18
N GLN A 328 -2.89 14.34 -15.44
CA GLN A 328 -2.22 13.06 -15.66
C GLN A 328 -2.84 11.94 -14.79
N ALA A 329 -2.32 10.71 -14.87
CA ALA A 329 -2.80 9.64 -14.00
C ALA A 329 -2.44 9.92 -12.52
N GLY A 330 -1.15 10.17 -12.24
CA GLY A 330 -0.63 10.47 -10.91
C GLY A 330 -0.58 9.24 -9.98
N GLY A 331 0.36 9.26 -9.03
CA GLY A 331 0.58 8.15 -8.10
C GLY A 331 0.77 6.81 -8.82
N ASN A 332 0.12 5.76 -8.31
CA ASN A 332 0.19 4.41 -8.86
C ASN A 332 -0.89 4.08 -9.93
N PHE A 333 -1.63 5.09 -10.42
CA PHE A 333 -2.75 4.91 -11.33
C PHE A 333 -2.26 4.84 -12.79
N LEU A 334 -2.93 4.02 -13.61
CA LEU A 334 -2.68 3.94 -15.06
C LEU A 334 -3.55 4.94 -15.85
N GLY A 335 -4.65 5.39 -15.24
CA GLY A 335 -5.63 6.26 -15.85
C GLY A 335 -6.85 6.44 -14.94
N GLN A 336 -7.86 7.16 -15.43
CA GLN A 336 -9.11 7.37 -14.70
C GLN A 336 -9.81 6.03 -14.43
N LEU A 337 -10.22 5.79 -13.19
CA LEU A 337 -10.99 4.60 -12.84
C LEU A 337 -12.39 4.63 -13.44
N SER A 338 -12.92 3.43 -13.69
CA SER A 338 -14.31 3.28 -14.09
C SER A 338 -15.20 3.56 -12.88
N PRO A 339 -16.23 4.42 -12.99
CA PRO A 339 -17.17 4.63 -11.89
C PRO A 339 -17.93 3.36 -11.52
N LEU A 340 -18.00 2.38 -12.44
CA LEU A 340 -18.65 1.10 -12.23
C LEU A 340 -17.95 0.26 -11.15
N GLU A 341 -16.66 0.49 -10.88
CA GLU A 341 -15.94 -0.22 -9.79
C GLU A 341 -16.59 0.02 -8.41
N ALA A 342 -17.24 1.17 -8.22
CA ALA A 342 -17.90 1.52 -6.96
C ALA A 342 -19.18 0.71 -6.68
N VAL A 343 -19.73 0.01 -7.67
CA VAL A 343 -20.89 -0.89 -7.47
C VAL A 343 -20.48 -2.24 -6.88
N GLY A 344 -19.19 -2.46 -6.62
CA GLY A 344 -18.68 -3.61 -5.87
C GLY A 344 -18.49 -4.89 -6.68
N VAL A 345 -18.94 -4.95 -7.93
CA VAL A 345 -18.72 -6.11 -8.83
C VAL A 345 -17.69 -5.75 -9.88
N TRP A 346 -16.49 -6.32 -9.78
CA TRP A 346 -15.39 -6.06 -10.71
C TRP A 346 -14.45 -7.27 -10.76
N ARG A 347 -14.38 -7.94 -11.91
CA ARG A 347 -13.65 -9.21 -12.06
C ARG A 347 -12.16 -9.02 -12.36
N GLN A 348 -11.50 -8.13 -11.63
CA GLN A 348 -10.06 -7.93 -11.73
C GLN A 348 -9.40 -7.95 -10.34
N PRO A 349 -8.25 -8.61 -10.18
CA PRO A 349 -7.51 -8.59 -8.91
C PRO A 349 -6.88 -7.21 -8.63
N ASP A 350 -6.70 -6.39 -9.66
CA ASP A 350 -6.14 -5.05 -9.55
C ASP A 350 -7.10 -4.05 -10.22
N PHE A 351 -7.58 -3.10 -9.42
CA PHE A 351 -8.60 -2.11 -9.82
C PHE A 351 -8.14 -1.20 -10.95
N ARG A 352 -6.82 -1.08 -11.16
CA ARG A 352 -6.26 -0.23 -12.22
C ARG A 352 -6.52 -0.79 -13.62
N PHE A 353 -6.95 -2.05 -13.71
CA PHE A 353 -7.30 -2.70 -14.97
C PHE A 353 -8.81 -2.86 -15.11
N SER A 354 -9.28 -2.70 -16.34
CA SER A 354 -10.68 -2.90 -16.71
C SER A 354 -10.89 -4.29 -17.31
N PRO A 355 -12.00 -4.99 -17.01
CA PRO A 355 -12.44 -6.07 -17.88
C PRO A 355 -12.68 -5.52 -19.30
N GLY A 356 -12.54 -6.37 -20.31
CA GLY A 356 -12.55 -5.93 -21.72
C GLY A 356 -13.79 -5.12 -22.10
N SER A 357 -14.98 -5.58 -21.70
CA SER A 357 -16.26 -4.90 -21.97
C SER A 357 -17.13 -4.81 -20.71
N PRO A 358 -16.87 -3.87 -19.78
CA PRO A 358 -17.50 -3.84 -18.46
C PRO A 358 -19.04 -3.71 -18.53
N LEU A 359 -19.55 -2.92 -19.48
CA LEU A 359 -20.99 -2.70 -19.67
C LEU A 359 -21.72 -3.94 -20.22
N LEU A 360 -20.99 -4.91 -20.76
CA LEU A 360 -21.53 -6.18 -21.24
C LEU A 360 -21.46 -7.28 -20.16
N GLU A 361 -20.86 -7.01 -18.99
CA GLU A 361 -20.82 -7.99 -17.91
C GLU A 361 -22.13 -7.98 -17.11
N PRO A 362 -22.90 -9.09 -17.07
CA PRO A 362 -24.18 -9.13 -16.37
C PRO A 362 -24.08 -8.83 -14.87
N GLY A 363 -22.94 -9.15 -14.25
CA GLY A 363 -22.69 -8.88 -12.83
C GLY A 363 -22.57 -7.38 -12.52
N ILE A 364 -21.93 -6.62 -13.41
CA ILE A 364 -21.82 -5.16 -13.27
C ILE A 364 -23.20 -4.52 -13.47
N LEU A 365 -23.96 -4.97 -14.47
CA LEU A 365 -25.34 -4.50 -14.69
C LEU A 365 -26.24 -4.77 -13.48
N LEU A 366 -26.12 -5.95 -12.86
CA LEU A 366 -26.81 -6.26 -11.59
C LEU A 366 -26.38 -5.29 -10.49
N GLY A 367 -25.08 -5.05 -10.31
CA GLY A 367 -24.58 -4.11 -9.30
C GLY A 367 -25.13 -2.69 -9.50
N CYS A 368 -25.12 -2.18 -10.73
CA CYS A 368 -25.76 -0.92 -11.10
C CYS A 368 -27.25 -0.92 -10.76
N ALA A 369 -27.98 -1.97 -11.14
CA ALA A 369 -29.42 -2.07 -10.88
C ALA A 369 -29.73 -2.07 -9.39
N VAL A 370 -28.95 -2.77 -8.56
CA VAL A 370 -29.13 -2.80 -7.10
C VAL A 370 -28.80 -1.45 -6.47
N VAL A 371 -27.74 -0.76 -6.90
CA VAL A 371 -27.41 0.59 -6.41
C VAL A 371 -28.51 1.58 -6.78
N VAL A 372 -28.97 1.60 -8.03
CA VAL A 372 -30.08 2.45 -8.48
C VAL A 372 -31.35 2.14 -7.71
N PHE A 373 -31.68 0.86 -7.53
CA PHE A 373 -32.81 0.44 -6.69
C PHE A 373 -32.68 0.97 -5.26
N GLY A 374 -31.48 0.89 -4.66
CA GLY A 374 -31.20 1.41 -3.32
C GLY A 374 -31.39 2.91 -3.20
N LEU A 375 -30.91 3.69 -4.17
CA LEU A 375 -31.08 5.15 -4.23
C LEU A 375 -32.57 5.52 -4.36
N LEU A 376 -33.29 4.89 -5.28
CA LEU A 376 -34.73 5.10 -5.48
C LEU A 376 -35.54 4.66 -4.26
N TRP A 377 -35.14 3.58 -3.58
CA TRP A 377 -35.75 3.14 -2.34
C TRP A 377 -35.52 4.18 -1.23
N CYS A 378 -34.31 4.72 -1.08
CA CYS A 378 -34.02 5.77 -0.10
C CYS A 378 -34.85 7.03 -0.38
N TRP A 379 -34.97 7.43 -1.65
CA TRP A 379 -35.85 8.54 -2.06
C TRP A 379 -37.30 8.28 -1.65
N ARG A 380 -37.87 7.12 -2.03
CA ARG A 380 -39.27 6.76 -1.74
C ARG A 380 -39.54 6.63 -0.24
N ARG A 381 -38.58 6.14 0.53
CA ARG A 381 -38.68 5.95 1.99
C ARG A 381 -38.24 7.17 2.78
N ARG A 382 -37.84 8.25 2.11
CA ARG A 382 -37.38 9.50 2.71
C ARG A 382 -36.20 9.29 3.66
N GLU A 383 -35.32 8.36 3.32
CA GLU A 383 -34.04 8.12 4.00
C GLU A 383 -33.02 9.18 3.53
N TRP A 384 -33.34 10.46 3.76
CA TRP A 384 -32.67 11.60 3.15
C TRP A 384 -31.19 11.69 3.47
N ALA A 385 -30.78 11.36 4.70
CA ALA A 385 -29.37 11.39 5.07
C ALA A 385 -28.52 10.38 4.27
N LEU A 386 -29.02 9.15 4.08
CA LEU A 386 -28.34 8.13 3.27
C LEU A 386 -28.27 8.54 1.80
N LEU A 387 -29.39 9.03 1.26
CA LEU A 387 -29.43 9.50 -0.12
C LEU A 387 -28.50 10.70 -0.34
N ALA A 388 -28.51 11.68 0.57
CA ALA A 388 -27.66 12.86 0.49
C ALA A 388 -26.17 12.52 0.60
N GLY A 389 -25.81 11.60 1.50
CA GLY A 389 -24.44 11.09 1.59
C GLY A 389 -23.99 10.42 0.30
N ALA A 390 -24.84 9.56 -0.29
CA ALA A 390 -24.53 8.88 -1.54
C ALA A 390 -24.37 9.86 -2.72
N LEU A 391 -25.33 10.79 -2.89
CA LEU A 391 -25.26 11.83 -3.92
C LEU A 391 -24.08 12.77 -3.72
N GLY A 392 -23.77 13.13 -2.47
CA GLY A 392 -22.60 13.93 -2.10
C GLY A 392 -21.31 13.26 -2.53
N GLY A 393 -21.07 12.01 -2.13
CA GLY A 393 -19.86 11.28 -2.54
C GLY A 393 -19.77 11.06 -4.05
N ILE A 394 -20.87 10.73 -4.73
CA ILE A 394 -20.90 10.61 -6.21
C ILE A 394 -20.53 11.96 -6.86
N SER A 395 -21.09 13.07 -6.38
CA SER A 395 -20.84 14.40 -6.95
C SER A 395 -19.37 14.80 -6.84
N LEU A 396 -18.68 14.42 -5.78
CA LEU A 396 -17.24 14.69 -5.65
C LEU A 396 -16.42 13.95 -6.71
N TYR A 397 -16.75 12.69 -7.02
CA TYR A 397 -16.10 11.99 -8.13
C TYR A 397 -16.39 12.66 -9.48
N VAL A 398 -17.66 12.98 -9.75
CA VAL A 398 -18.10 13.61 -11.00
C VAL A 398 -17.41 14.95 -11.23
N VAL A 399 -17.26 15.75 -10.16
CA VAL A 399 -16.55 17.04 -10.20
C VAL A 399 -15.04 16.82 -10.30
N ALA A 400 -14.45 15.93 -9.50
CA ALA A 400 -13.01 15.71 -9.51
C ALA A 400 -12.51 15.23 -10.89
N ARG A 401 -13.14 14.20 -11.45
CA ARG A 401 -12.69 13.49 -12.66
C ARG A 401 -12.24 14.38 -13.84
N PRO A 402 -12.98 15.41 -14.28
CA PRO A 402 -12.55 16.27 -15.39
C PRO A 402 -11.46 17.30 -15.03
N PHE A 403 -11.29 17.62 -13.74
CA PHE A 403 -10.42 18.71 -13.30
C PHE A 403 -9.10 18.25 -12.67
N THR A 404 -9.00 16.98 -12.25
CA THR A 404 -7.87 16.49 -11.45
C THR A 404 -7.26 15.17 -11.95
N LEU A 405 -6.10 14.82 -11.37
CA LEU A 405 -5.41 13.55 -11.58
C LEU A 405 -6.32 12.35 -11.32
N ALA A 406 -6.14 11.26 -12.07
CA ALA A 406 -6.85 10.02 -11.82
C ALA A 406 -6.68 9.50 -10.38
N TYR A 407 -5.52 9.77 -9.78
CA TYR A 407 -5.22 9.53 -8.38
C TYR A 407 -6.24 10.17 -7.42
N PHE A 408 -6.62 11.44 -7.59
CA PHE A 408 -7.56 12.11 -6.68
C PHE A 408 -9.03 11.76 -6.96
N SER A 409 -9.42 11.61 -8.23
CA SER A 409 -10.78 11.15 -8.57
C SER A 409 -10.99 9.70 -8.11
N GLY A 410 -9.99 8.83 -8.26
CA GLY A 410 -10.02 7.46 -7.74
C GLY A 410 -10.25 7.40 -6.23
N LYS A 411 -9.59 8.28 -5.47
CA LYS A 411 -9.80 8.40 -4.01
C LYS A 411 -11.24 8.80 -3.67
N ALA A 412 -11.82 9.73 -4.43
CA ALA A 412 -13.23 10.10 -4.28
C ALA A 412 -14.16 8.89 -4.43
N LEU A 413 -13.88 8.04 -5.42
CA LEU A 413 -14.63 6.83 -5.70
C LEU A 413 -14.47 5.77 -4.58
N ALA A 414 -13.25 5.58 -4.07
CA ALA A 414 -12.97 4.64 -2.99
C ALA A 414 -13.69 5.01 -1.68
N VAL A 415 -13.77 6.30 -1.35
CA VAL A 415 -14.41 6.80 -0.12
C VAL A 415 -15.93 6.58 -0.13
N VAL A 416 -16.58 6.71 -1.29
CA VAL A 416 -18.05 6.55 -1.40
C VAL A 416 -18.49 5.08 -1.53
N ALA A 417 -17.61 4.17 -1.95
CA ALA A 417 -17.95 2.77 -2.24
C ALA A 417 -18.62 2.00 -1.07
N PRO A 418 -18.17 2.11 0.21
CA PRO A 418 -18.89 1.51 1.34
C PRO A 418 -20.32 2.04 1.49
N LEU A 419 -20.53 3.35 1.32
CA LEU A 419 -21.86 3.95 1.46
C LEU A 419 -22.79 3.52 0.32
N LEU A 420 -22.31 3.45 -0.92
CA LEU A 420 -23.10 2.92 -2.05
C LEU A 420 -23.47 1.45 -1.84
N THR A 421 -22.51 0.66 -1.35
CA THR A 421 -22.76 -0.73 -0.98
C THR A 421 -23.82 -0.85 0.10
N LEU A 422 -23.77 0.00 1.13
CA LEU A 422 -24.79 0.03 2.19
C LEU A 422 -26.18 0.39 1.65
N VAL A 423 -26.26 1.43 0.81
CA VAL A 423 -27.52 1.87 0.18
C VAL A 423 -28.12 0.74 -0.67
N ALA A 424 -27.28 0.06 -1.46
CA ALA A 424 -27.64 -1.10 -2.26
C ALA A 424 -28.23 -2.24 -1.40
N VAL A 425 -27.49 -2.71 -0.39
CA VAL A 425 -27.92 -3.87 0.41
C VAL A 425 -29.08 -3.54 1.36
N LYS A 426 -29.14 -2.33 1.93
CA LYS A 426 -30.19 -1.92 2.86
C LYS A 426 -31.58 -2.04 2.25
N ALA A 427 -31.75 -1.56 1.01
CA ALA A 427 -33.04 -1.60 0.33
C ALA A 427 -33.51 -3.05 0.10
N LEU A 428 -32.61 -3.93 -0.34
CA LEU A 428 -32.92 -5.35 -0.52
C LEU A 428 -33.23 -6.05 0.80
N VAL A 429 -32.45 -5.79 1.84
CA VAL A 429 -32.64 -6.36 3.18
C VAL A 429 -33.99 -5.95 3.78
N ASP A 430 -34.40 -4.68 3.65
CA ASP A 430 -35.70 -4.20 4.14
C ASP A 430 -36.87 -4.88 3.42
N VAL A 431 -36.79 -5.03 2.09
CA VAL A 431 -37.83 -5.72 1.30
C VAL A 431 -37.88 -7.22 1.62
N ALA A 432 -36.72 -7.88 1.67
CA ALA A 432 -36.59 -9.30 1.98
C ALA A 432 -37.11 -9.65 3.39
N SER A 433 -36.89 -8.76 4.37
CA SER A 433 -37.33 -8.97 5.76
C SER A 433 -38.86 -9.00 5.92
N ARG A 434 -39.63 -8.52 4.92
CA ARG A 434 -41.10 -8.55 4.93
C ARG A 434 -41.70 -9.93 4.60
N ALA A 435 -40.88 -10.90 4.19
CA ALA A 435 -41.33 -12.27 3.95
C ALA A 435 -41.86 -12.92 5.25
N ARG A 436 -43.18 -13.09 5.42
CA ARG A 436 -43.71 -13.85 6.57
C ARG A 436 -43.51 -15.35 6.35
N LEU A 437 -42.69 -15.98 7.20
CA LEU A 437 -42.62 -17.45 7.28
C LEU A 437 -43.89 -17.91 8.03
N GLY A 438 -44.89 -18.42 7.30
CA GLY A 438 -46.06 -19.07 7.91
C GLY A 438 -47.45 -18.47 7.65
N ALA A 439 -47.64 -17.56 6.67
CA ALA A 439 -48.95 -16.99 6.37
C ALA A 439 -49.42 -17.31 4.94
N GLY A 440 -50.21 -18.38 4.78
CA GLY A 440 -51.09 -18.67 3.63
C GLY A 440 -50.45 -18.76 2.23
N PRO A 441 -51.17 -19.27 1.21
CA PRO A 441 -50.66 -19.47 -0.15
C PRO A 441 -50.46 -18.19 -0.99
N GLN A 442 -50.60 -16.98 -0.42
CA GLN A 442 -50.48 -15.70 -1.13
C GLN A 442 -49.18 -14.96 -0.78
N LEU A 443 -48.04 -15.61 -0.99
CA LEU A 443 -46.74 -14.93 -0.94
C LEU A 443 -46.62 -13.97 -2.13
N THR A 444 -46.57 -12.66 -1.87
CA THR A 444 -46.10 -11.72 -2.91
C THR A 444 -44.67 -12.11 -3.33
N PRO A 445 -44.31 -12.12 -4.63
CA PRO A 445 -43.00 -12.60 -5.09
C PRO A 445 -41.84 -11.66 -4.68
N ALA A 446 -42.14 -10.41 -4.32
CA ALA A 446 -41.13 -9.37 -4.10
C ALA A 446 -40.09 -9.68 -2.99
N PRO A 447 -40.44 -10.19 -1.80
CA PRO A 447 -39.45 -10.53 -0.77
C PRO A 447 -38.54 -11.71 -1.16
N LEU A 448 -39.06 -12.69 -1.90
CA LEU A 448 -38.28 -13.83 -2.41
C LEU A 448 -37.28 -13.36 -3.48
N VAL A 449 -37.75 -12.54 -4.43
CA VAL A 449 -36.89 -11.92 -5.45
C VAL A 449 -35.82 -11.05 -4.80
N ALA A 450 -36.16 -10.20 -3.82
CA ALA A 450 -35.19 -9.37 -3.11
C ALA A 450 -34.14 -10.20 -2.36
N THR A 451 -34.54 -11.33 -1.76
CA THR A 451 -33.63 -12.26 -1.10
C THR A 451 -32.68 -12.92 -2.10
N ALA A 452 -33.20 -13.38 -3.24
CA ALA A 452 -32.41 -13.98 -4.30
C ALA A 452 -31.42 -12.98 -4.92
N VAL A 453 -31.88 -11.76 -5.23
CA VAL A 453 -31.04 -10.68 -5.76
C VAL A 453 -29.95 -10.29 -4.76
N LEU A 454 -30.29 -10.18 -3.47
CA LEU A 454 -29.29 -9.92 -2.42
C LEU A 454 -28.25 -11.02 -2.36
N ALA A 455 -28.66 -12.29 -2.37
CA ALA A 455 -27.74 -13.41 -2.33
C ALA A 455 -26.79 -13.42 -3.54
N VAL A 456 -27.32 -13.23 -4.75
CA VAL A 456 -26.51 -13.15 -5.98
C VAL A 456 -25.55 -11.96 -5.92
N TYR A 457 -26.02 -10.78 -5.53
CA TYR A 457 -25.18 -9.59 -5.42
C TYR A 457 -24.07 -9.76 -4.38
N VAL A 458 -24.38 -10.30 -3.20
CA VAL A 458 -23.39 -10.62 -2.15
C VAL A 458 -22.33 -11.59 -2.66
N VAL A 459 -22.72 -12.63 -3.40
CA VAL A 459 -21.78 -13.60 -3.96
C VAL A 459 -20.88 -12.96 -5.02
N LEU A 460 -21.44 -12.19 -5.97
CA LEU A 460 -20.65 -11.57 -7.04
C LEU A 460 -19.73 -10.47 -6.54
N ALA A 461 -20.22 -9.59 -5.66
CA ALA A 461 -19.42 -8.54 -5.07
C ALA A 461 -18.37 -9.12 -4.10
N GLY A 462 -18.76 -10.10 -3.29
CA GLY A 462 -17.84 -10.84 -2.41
C GLY A 462 -16.75 -11.58 -3.19
N ALA A 463 -17.07 -12.18 -4.33
CA ALA A 463 -16.08 -12.81 -5.21
C ALA A 463 -15.10 -11.80 -5.81
N SER A 464 -15.58 -10.60 -6.17
CA SER A 464 -14.74 -9.49 -6.64
C SER A 464 -13.78 -9.02 -5.54
N SER A 465 -14.28 -8.81 -4.33
CA SER A 465 -13.46 -8.45 -3.16
C SER A 465 -12.45 -9.54 -2.80
N ALA A 466 -12.86 -10.81 -2.86
CA ALA A 466 -11.95 -11.93 -2.63
C ALA A 466 -10.87 -12.03 -3.71
N LEU A 467 -11.19 -11.72 -4.97
CA LEU A 467 -10.21 -11.68 -6.06
C LEU A 467 -9.13 -10.62 -5.81
N ALA A 468 -9.53 -9.41 -5.40
CA ALA A 468 -8.59 -8.34 -5.04
C ALA A 468 -7.69 -8.74 -3.86
N LEU A 469 -8.28 -9.28 -2.79
CA LEU A 469 -7.54 -9.68 -1.60
C LEU A 469 -6.61 -10.89 -1.85
N ARG A 470 -7.01 -11.85 -2.68
CA ARG A 470 -6.14 -12.98 -3.09
C ARG A 470 -5.00 -12.53 -4.00
N GLY A 471 -5.24 -11.51 -4.82
CA GLY A 471 -4.24 -10.89 -5.69
C GLY A 471 -3.25 -9.96 -4.97
N ALA A 472 -3.50 -9.64 -3.71
CA ALA A 472 -2.67 -8.70 -2.96
C ALA A 472 -1.24 -9.25 -2.71
N HIS A 473 -0.24 -8.43 -3.01
CA HIS A 473 1.16 -8.72 -2.68
C HIS A 473 1.46 -8.36 -1.23
N VAL A 474 2.17 -9.25 -0.54
CA VAL A 474 2.64 -9.04 0.85
C VAL A 474 4.16 -9.07 0.84
N ARG A 475 4.80 -7.97 1.27
CA ARG A 475 6.26 -7.83 1.27
C ARG A 475 6.93 -8.93 2.10
N PRO A 476 7.93 -9.64 1.54
CA PRO A 476 8.81 -10.51 2.32
C PRO A 476 9.71 -9.71 3.27
N SER A 477 9.82 -10.11 4.54
CA SER A 477 10.62 -9.39 5.53
C SER A 477 12.14 -9.62 5.42
N GLY A 478 12.58 -10.70 4.75
CA GLY A 478 13.99 -11.13 4.75
C GLY A 478 14.97 -10.07 4.22
N ARG A 479 14.66 -9.41 3.10
CA ARG A 479 15.52 -8.35 2.53
C ARG A 479 15.56 -7.11 3.43
N GLY A 480 14.42 -6.75 4.02
CA GLY A 480 14.32 -5.63 4.96
C GLY A 480 15.13 -5.87 6.23
N HIS A 481 15.02 -7.06 6.84
CA HIS A 481 15.82 -7.44 8.00
C HIS A 481 17.34 -7.44 7.72
N ASP A 482 17.75 -7.89 6.54
CA ASP A 482 19.15 -7.85 6.11
C ASP A 482 19.68 -6.41 6.03
N LEU A 483 18.91 -5.48 5.47
CA LEU A 483 19.27 -4.06 5.44
C LEU A 483 19.27 -3.45 6.84
N ALA A 484 18.21 -3.68 7.63
CA ALA A 484 18.08 -3.18 8.98
C ALA A 484 19.22 -3.64 9.91
N ALA A 485 19.83 -4.80 9.65
CA ALA A 485 20.98 -5.29 10.39
C ALA A 485 22.22 -4.38 10.26
N PHE A 486 22.30 -3.52 9.24
CA PHE A 486 23.38 -2.56 9.05
C PHE A 486 23.14 -1.24 9.79
N ARG A 487 21.91 -0.96 10.24
CA ARG A 487 21.48 0.37 10.71
C ARG A 487 22.41 0.96 11.76
N SER A 488 22.79 0.19 12.77
CA SER A 488 23.67 0.67 13.85
C SER A 488 25.10 1.01 13.42
N VAL A 489 25.53 0.55 12.24
CA VAL A 489 26.87 0.80 11.70
C VAL A 489 26.88 2.04 10.81
N VAL A 490 25.77 2.31 10.12
CA VAL A 490 25.65 3.40 9.15
C VAL A 490 24.94 4.64 9.72
N ASP A 491 24.56 4.61 11.00
CA ASP A 491 23.82 5.69 11.65
C ASP A 491 24.63 6.98 11.66
N GLY A 492 24.04 8.07 11.16
CA GLY A 492 24.70 9.36 11.01
C GLY A 492 25.80 9.43 9.94
N GLU A 493 25.99 8.38 9.14
CA GLU A 493 27.15 8.27 8.25
C GLU A 493 26.75 8.33 6.76
N PRO A 494 27.54 9.01 5.90
CA PRO A 494 27.31 9.05 4.46
C PRO A 494 27.30 7.66 3.84
N THR A 495 26.14 7.23 3.35
CA THR A 495 25.91 5.86 2.89
C THR A 495 25.26 5.84 1.51
N VAL A 496 25.82 5.04 0.60
CA VAL A 496 25.26 4.82 -0.75
C VAL A 496 24.71 3.40 -0.86
N TYR A 497 23.44 3.28 -1.28
CA TYR A 497 22.81 2.00 -1.61
C TYR A 497 22.77 1.77 -3.12
N LEU A 498 23.40 0.68 -3.56
CA LEU A 498 23.52 0.30 -4.97
C LEU A 498 22.52 -0.79 -5.36
N GLY A 499 21.25 -0.54 -5.05
CA GLY A 499 20.12 -1.32 -5.54
C GLY A 499 18.89 -0.44 -5.65
N ARG A 500 17.83 -0.94 -6.26
CA ARG A 500 16.54 -0.24 -6.27
C ARG A 500 15.58 -0.91 -5.30
N ASP A 501 15.14 -0.14 -4.31
CA ASP A 501 14.20 -0.58 -3.28
C ASP A 501 13.61 0.64 -2.58
N ASN A 502 12.32 0.91 -2.77
CA ASN A 502 11.67 2.08 -2.16
C ASN A 502 11.55 1.96 -0.63
N PHE A 503 11.77 0.78 -0.05
CA PHE A 503 11.81 0.61 1.40
C PHE A 503 13.21 0.82 2.00
N VAL A 504 14.29 0.94 1.20
CA VAL A 504 15.64 1.16 1.75
C VAL A 504 15.73 2.37 2.68
N PRO A 505 15.05 3.52 2.44
CA PRO A 505 15.12 4.66 3.35
C PRO A 505 14.55 4.34 4.73
N TRP A 506 13.55 3.45 4.80
CA TRP A 506 12.99 2.96 6.08
C TRP A 506 13.93 1.96 6.77
N GLU A 507 14.51 1.03 6.02
CA GLU A 507 15.36 -0.02 6.58
C GLU A 507 16.70 0.53 7.08
N LEU A 508 17.28 1.51 6.38
CA LEU A 508 18.53 2.18 6.74
C LEU A 508 18.33 3.57 7.36
N ARG A 509 17.12 3.86 7.88
CA ARG A 509 16.85 5.14 8.55
C ARG A 509 17.89 5.44 9.64
N GLY A 510 18.32 6.70 9.71
CA GLY A 510 19.44 7.14 10.53
C GLY A 510 20.71 7.41 9.72
N ALA A 511 20.92 6.69 8.61
CA ALA A 511 22.02 6.99 7.69
C ALA A 511 21.78 8.26 6.88
N GLU A 512 22.86 8.95 6.49
CA GLU A 512 22.82 9.96 5.43
C GLU A 512 22.76 9.24 4.06
N LEU A 513 21.56 8.75 3.73
CA LEU A 513 21.38 7.81 2.64
C LEU A 513 21.24 8.49 1.28
N ARG A 514 21.96 7.95 0.29
CA ARG A 514 21.69 8.19 -1.12
C ARG A 514 21.50 6.87 -1.87
N GLY A 515 20.55 6.83 -2.80
CA GLY A 515 20.21 5.60 -3.51
C GLY A 515 19.33 5.82 -4.72
N PHE A 516 18.93 4.71 -5.35
CA PHE A 516 18.15 4.70 -6.59
C PHE A 516 16.65 4.46 -6.36
N GLN A 517 16.10 4.98 -5.25
CA GLN A 517 14.67 4.95 -4.96
C GLN A 517 13.88 5.89 -5.89
N SER A 518 12.58 5.64 -6.03
CA SER A 518 11.71 6.37 -6.98
C SER A 518 11.40 7.82 -6.58
N TYR A 519 11.65 8.22 -5.33
CA TYR A 519 11.33 9.56 -4.83
C TYR A 519 12.28 10.00 -3.72
N ASP A 520 12.59 11.29 -3.72
CA ASP A 520 13.33 11.94 -2.64
C ASP A 520 12.48 12.03 -1.39
N THR A 521 13.11 11.78 -0.24
CA THR A 521 12.49 11.94 1.06
C THR A 521 13.50 12.55 2.03
N PRO A 522 13.06 13.10 3.18
CA PRO A 522 13.98 13.49 4.25
C PRO A 522 14.87 12.35 4.77
N LEU A 523 14.57 11.07 4.46
CA LEU A 523 15.39 9.92 4.85
C LEU A 523 16.45 9.54 3.82
N ALA A 524 16.28 9.95 2.56
CA ALA A 524 17.14 9.54 1.47
C ALA A 524 17.00 10.44 0.25
N LEU A 525 18.14 10.78 -0.35
CA LEU A 525 18.20 11.51 -1.62
C LEU A 525 18.44 10.55 -2.79
N GLY A 526 17.75 10.78 -3.89
CA GLY A 526 17.84 10.05 -5.13
C GLY A 526 19.18 10.27 -5.82
N ILE A 527 19.59 9.27 -6.58
CA ILE A 527 20.76 9.31 -7.46
C ILE A 527 20.27 9.04 -8.88
N ASP A 528 20.72 9.86 -9.82
CA ASP A 528 20.52 9.62 -11.25
C ASP A 528 21.46 8.53 -11.76
N ASP A 529 20.98 7.72 -12.70
CA ASP A 529 21.81 6.72 -13.36
C ASP A 529 22.92 7.41 -14.17
N ALA A 530 24.16 6.89 -14.07
CA ALA A 530 25.22 7.29 -14.98
C ALA A 530 24.78 7.09 -16.45
N PRO A 531 25.04 8.04 -17.37
CA PRO A 531 24.57 7.95 -18.76
C PRO A 531 24.97 6.64 -19.47
N GLU A 532 26.17 6.13 -19.17
CA GLU A 532 26.71 4.88 -19.70
C GLU A 532 25.98 3.63 -19.19
N LYS A 533 25.17 3.75 -18.13
CA LYS A 533 24.41 2.69 -17.46
C LYS A 533 22.89 2.74 -17.73
N TYR A 534 22.42 3.67 -18.55
CA TYR A 534 20.97 3.91 -18.74
C TYR A 534 20.23 2.83 -19.57
N ALA A 535 20.97 1.99 -20.32
CA ALA A 535 20.39 0.94 -21.15
C ALA A 535 20.38 -0.43 -20.43
N GLY A 536 19.29 -1.19 -20.53
CA GLY A 536 19.21 -2.55 -19.97
C GLY A 536 18.00 -3.33 -20.48
N ASP A 537 17.99 -4.64 -20.19
CA ASP A 537 16.94 -5.57 -20.62
C ASP A 537 15.60 -5.31 -19.90
N ALA A 538 15.63 -4.64 -18.74
CA ALA A 538 14.43 -4.11 -18.10
C ALA A 538 14.60 -2.64 -17.72
N ARG A 539 13.46 -1.95 -17.53
CA ARG A 539 13.41 -0.56 -17.09
C ARG A 539 12.74 -0.47 -15.72
N PRO A 540 13.38 0.15 -14.72
CA PRO A 540 14.75 0.70 -14.77
C PRO A 540 15.84 -0.41 -14.82
N PRO A 541 17.03 -0.10 -15.38
CA PRO A 541 18.13 -1.05 -15.49
C PRO A 541 18.72 -1.42 -14.11
N ALA A 542 19.47 -2.53 -14.09
CA ALA A 542 20.25 -2.88 -12.90
C ALA A 542 21.34 -1.86 -12.62
N VAL A 543 21.59 -1.62 -11.33
CA VAL A 543 22.58 -0.66 -10.86
C VAL A 543 23.68 -1.37 -10.09
N ASP A 544 24.89 -0.85 -10.22
CA ASP A 544 26.06 -1.26 -9.45
C ASP A 544 26.94 -0.04 -9.13
N VAL A 545 28.16 -0.30 -8.70
CA VAL A 545 29.08 0.76 -8.25
C VAL A 545 29.51 1.72 -9.36
N ASP A 546 29.35 1.32 -10.62
CA ASP A 546 29.64 2.14 -11.78
C ASP A 546 28.42 2.90 -12.30
N SER A 547 27.27 2.74 -11.65
CA SER A 547 26.07 3.56 -11.86
C SER A 547 26.11 4.90 -11.13
N VAL A 548 27.14 5.15 -10.31
CA VAL A 548 27.23 6.33 -9.44
C VAL A 548 28.39 7.22 -9.85
N ASP A 549 28.17 8.53 -9.80
CA ASP A 549 29.21 9.54 -10.00
C ASP A 549 30.38 9.35 -9.02
N PHE A 550 31.60 9.60 -9.51
CA PHE A 550 32.81 9.45 -8.73
C PHE A 550 32.82 10.31 -7.46
N GLY A 551 32.36 11.57 -7.53
CA GLY A 551 32.33 12.47 -6.39
C GLY A 551 31.43 11.95 -5.28
N LEU A 552 30.28 11.37 -5.64
CA LEU A 552 29.38 10.75 -4.68
C LEU A 552 29.99 9.51 -4.02
N LEU A 553 30.61 8.64 -4.83
CA LEU A 553 31.28 7.44 -4.33
C LEU A 553 32.50 7.78 -3.44
N ALA A 554 33.23 8.83 -3.77
CA ALA A 554 34.34 9.36 -2.99
C ALA A 554 33.89 10.10 -1.72
N GLY A 555 32.63 10.55 -1.66
CA GLY A 555 31.98 11.12 -0.47
C GLY A 555 31.45 10.05 0.50
N ALA A 556 30.97 8.92 0.00
CA ALA A 556 30.33 7.85 0.81
C ALA A 556 31.28 7.05 1.73
N ARG A 557 31.06 7.12 3.06
CA ARG A 557 31.79 6.32 4.05
C ARG A 557 31.46 4.84 3.91
N TYR A 558 30.19 4.53 3.69
CA TYR A 558 29.68 3.17 3.53
C TYR A 558 29.03 2.97 2.16
N LEU A 559 29.18 1.75 1.66
CA LEU A 559 28.53 1.28 0.44
C LEU A 559 27.72 0.02 0.78
N VAL A 560 26.47 -0.05 0.36
CA VAL A 560 25.65 -1.25 0.49
C VAL A 560 25.33 -1.76 -0.91
N THR A 561 25.80 -2.97 -1.23
CA THR A 561 25.60 -3.59 -2.55
C THR A 561 24.76 -4.86 -2.44
N PRO A 562 23.94 -5.19 -3.46
CA PRO A 562 23.41 -6.53 -3.63
C PRO A 562 24.52 -7.57 -3.63
N ARG A 563 24.22 -8.77 -3.15
CA ARG A 563 25.13 -9.90 -3.15
C ARG A 563 24.97 -10.68 -4.45
N THR A 564 25.75 -10.30 -5.44
CA THR A 564 25.82 -10.94 -6.76
C THR A 564 27.23 -10.80 -7.33
N ALA A 565 27.70 -11.81 -8.08
CA ALA A 565 28.93 -11.70 -8.87
C ALA A 565 28.75 -10.86 -10.16
N TYR A 566 27.50 -10.68 -10.64
CA TYR A 566 27.21 -9.86 -11.80
C TYR A 566 27.11 -8.37 -11.41
N ALA A 567 28.23 -7.83 -10.96
CA ALA A 567 28.40 -6.44 -10.59
C ALA A 567 29.85 -5.99 -10.86
N SER A 568 30.03 -4.68 -11.05
CA SER A 568 31.35 -4.09 -11.20
C SER A 568 32.10 -4.16 -9.88
N ARG A 569 33.43 -4.31 -9.93
CA ARG A 569 34.23 -4.48 -8.71
C ARG A 569 34.23 -3.16 -7.92
N PRO A 570 33.91 -3.13 -6.60
CA PRO A 570 34.08 -1.91 -5.81
C PRO A 570 35.53 -1.41 -5.81
N PRO A 571 35.78 -0.09 -5.71
CA PRO A 571 37.13 0.45 -5.61
C PRO A 571 37.91 -0.20 -4.47
N ALA A 572 39.23 -0.41 -4.66
CA ALA A 572 40.05 -1.24 -3.77
C ALA A 572 40.12 -0.76 -2.31
N ASN A 573 39.85 0.52 -2.06
CA ASN A 573 39.75 1.12 -0.73
C ASN A 573 38.46 0.74 0.01
N PHE A 574 37.40 0.30 -0.67
CA PHE A 574 36.21 -0.26 -0.01
C PHE A 574 36.46 -1.70 0.42
N ARG A 575 36.41 -1.94 1.73
CA ARG A 575 36.60 -3.28 2.32
C ARG A 575 35.27 -3.81 2.84
N PRO A 576 34.90 -5.07 2.55
CA PRO A 576 33.67 -5.64 3.05
C PRO A 576 33.81 -5.85 4.56
N ILE A 577 32.90 -5.26 5.34
CA ILE A 577 32.91 -5.36 6.81
C ILE A 577 31.76 -6.22 7.34
N ARG A 578 30.67 -6.36 6.57
CA ARG A 578 29.55 -7.23 6.94
C ARG A 578 28.86 -7.78 5.70
N ARG A 579 28.32 -8.99 5.83
CA ARG A 579 27.56 -9.67 4.78
C ARG A 579 26.29 -10.26 5.35
N THR A 580 25.20 -10.12 4.61
CA THR A 580 23.93 -10.77 4.88
C THR A 580 23.60 -11.73 3.73
N ARG A 581 22.37 -12.23 3.67
CA ARG A 581 21.94 -13.09 2.56
C ARG A 581 21.89 -12.29 1.26
N TRP A 582 21.37 -11.06 1.33
CA TRP A 582 21.09 -10.24 0.16
C TRP A 582 22.11 -9.16 -0.11
N HIS A 583 22.89 -8.74 0.89
CA HIS A 583 23.71 -7.54 0.77
C HIS A 583 25.11 -7.70 1.35
N VAL A 584 25.99 -6.82 0.89
CA VAL A 584 27.33 -6.63 1.43
C VAL A 584 27.47 -5.17 1.84
N LEU A 585 27.89 -4.95 3.08
CA LEU A 585 28.27 -3.64 3.60
C LEU A 585 29.78 -3.47 3.47
N TRP A 586 30.19 -2.40 2.79
CA TRP A 586 31.58 -2.04 2.58
C TRP A 586 31.90 -0.74 3.29
N GLU A 587 33.09 -0.66 3.86
CA GLU A 587 33.64 0.54 4.51
C GLU A 587 34.78 1.10 3.66
N ARG A 588 34.75 2.40 3.39
CA ARG A 588 35.83 3.10 2.70
C ARG A 588 37.05 3.27 3.61
N ARG A 589 38.21 2.74 3.20
CA ARG A 589 39.50 2.85 3.89
C ARG A 589 40.55 3.50 2.98
N GLY A 590 40.66 4.82 3.05
CA GLY A 590 41.55 5.62 2.21
C GLY A 590 40.84 6.25 0.99
N PRO A 591 41.58 7.01 0.17
CA PRO A 591 41.02 7.78 -0.93
C PRO A 591 40.49 6.89 -2.06
N THR A 592 39.36 7.27 -2.63
CA THR A 592 38.82 6.62 -3.84
C THR A 592 39.52 7.23 -5.05
N ARG A 593 40.14 6.40 -5.89
CA ARG A 593 40.75 6.87 -7.14
C ARG A 593 39.70 6.94 -8.26
N PRO A 594 39.71 7.98 -9.10
CA PRO A 594 38.82 8.07 -10.26
C PRO A 594 38.93 6.85 -11.15
N ARG A 595 37.82 6.48 -11.78
CA ARG A 595 37.77 5.47 -12.84
C ARG A 595 36.68 5.83 -13.83
N ASN A 596 36.86 5.37 -15.05
CA ASN A 596 35.92 5.52 -16.15
C ASN A 596 35.41 4.14 -16.57
N ILE A 597 34.28 4.14 -17.25
CA ILE A 597 33.63 2.94 -17.79
C ILE A 597 33.35 3.10 -19.28
N LEU A 598 33.05 1.97 -19.92
CA LEU A 598 32.56 1.98 -21.30
C LEU A 598 31.04 2.19 -21.29
N ALA A 599 30.45 2.45 -22.46
CA ALA A 599 28.99 2.48 -22.62
C ALA A 599 28.41 1.06 -22.54
N GLU A 600 28.30 0.53 -21.34
CA GLU A 600 28.04 -0.87 -21.01
C GLU A 600 26.60 -1.21 -20.63
N GLY A 601 25.74 -0.20 -20.44
CA GLY A 601 24.38 -0.41 -19.98
C GLY A 601 24.35 -1.02 -18.59
N GLU A 602 23.41 -1.92 -18.31
CA GLU A 602 23.30 -2.59 -17.01
C GLU A 602 24.38 -3.66 -16.76
N ALA A 603 25.24 -3.92 -17.76
CA ALA A 603 26.33 -4.85 -17.60
C ALA A 603 27.45 -4.24 -16.74
N PRO A 604 28.19 -5.07 -16.00
CA PRO A 604 29.30 -4.63 -15.15
C PRO A 604 30.63 -4.52 -15.93
N GLY A 605 30.56 -4.12 -17.19
CA GLY A 605 31.68 -4.11 -18.11
C GLY A 605 31.27 -4.30 -19.57
N LYS A 606 32.19 -4.02 -20.50
CA LYS A 606 32.02 -4.24 -21.94
C LYS A 606 33.32 -4.55 -22.64
N VAL A 607 33.24 -5.24 -23.78
CA VAL A 607 34.41 -5.47 -24.63
C VAL A 607 34.90 -4.15 -25.22
N LEU A 608 36.20 -3.84 -25.04
CA LEU A 608 36.83 -2.69 -25.68
C LEU A 608 37.04 -2.96 -27.19
N ASP A 609 36.16 -2.40 -28.01
CA ASP A 609 36.21 -2.52 -29.47
C ASP A 609 37.17 -1.48 -30.10
N CYS A 610 38.41 -1.90 -30.31
CA CYS A 610 39.44 -1.11 -30.97
C CYS A 610 39.28 -1.04 -32.51
N GLY A 611 38.24 -1.67 -33.08
CA GLY A 611 37.81 -1.45 -34.47
C GLY A 611 37.10 -0.11 -34.66
N ARG A 612 36.64 0.53 -33.58
CA ARG A 612 35.98 1.85 -33.60
C ARG A 612 36.95 2.97 -33.23
N ALA A 613 36.67 4.18 -33.71
CA ALA A 613 37.52 5.36 -33.48
C ALA A 613 37.81 5.60 -31.99
N ARG A 614 36.76 5.62 -31.15
CA ARG A 614 36.88 5.80 -29.70
C ARG A 614 37.67 4.70 -29.00
N GLY A 615 37.54 3.45 -29.45
CA GLY A 615 38.33 2.33 -28.91
C GLY A 615 39.81 2.43 -29.27
N ARG A 616 40.14 2.83 -30.51
CA ARG A 616 41.53 3.09 -30.94
C ARG A 616 42.18 4.21 -30.14
N GLU A 617 41.44 5.27 -29.89
CA GLU A 617 41.89 6.41 -29.08
C GLU A 617 42.23 5.97 -27.65
N LEU A 618 41.30 5.26 -27.00
CA LEU A 618 41.52 4.73 -25.65
C LEU A 618 42.72 3.79 -25.59
N ALA A 619 42.88 2.89 -26.56
CA ALA A 619 44.00 1.96 -26.61
C ALA A 619 45.37 2.64 -26.75
N ARG A 620 45.42 3.83 -27.37
CA ARG A 620 46.65 4.64 -27.51
C ARG A 620 46.90 5.55 -26.31
N THR A 621 45.90 5.75 -25.45
CA THR A 621 46.00 6.62 -24.29
C THR A 621 46.80 5.92 -23.18
N PRO A 622 47.78 6.59 -22.55
CA PRO A 622 48.45 6.05 -21.36
C PRO A 622 47.43 5.78 -20.25
N GLY A 623 47.42 4.56 -19.73
CA GLY A 623 46.44 4.18 -18.71
C GLY A 623 46.39 2.69 -18.46
N ALA A 624 45.50 2.29 -17.55
CA ALA A 624 45.25 0.91 -17.19
C ALA A 624 43.75 0.59 -17.22
N ALA A 625 43.40 -0.62 -17.64
CA ALA A 625 42.06 -1.17 -17.59
C ALA A 625 42.04 -2.42 -16.72
N TYR A 626 41.00 -2.55 -15.91
CA TYR A 626 40.68 -3.80 -15.25
C TYR A 626 39.87 -4.67 -16.20
N VAL A 627 40.46 -5.81 -16.56
CA VAL A 627 39.86 -6.76 -17.49
C VAL A 627 39.56 -8.06 -16.77
N ARG A 628 38.42 -8.66 -17.08
CA ARG A 628 37.97 -9.94 -16.51
C ARG A 628 37.31 -10.78 -17.60
N PRO A 629 37.08 -12.08 -17.39
CA PRO A 629 36.31 -12.89 -18.33
C PRO A 629 34.92 -12.29 -18.57
N PRO A 630 34.41 -12.30 -19.81
CA PRO A 630 33.05 -11.88 -20.08
C PRO A 630 32.06 -12.82 -19.38
N PRO A 631 30.98 -12.29 -18.79
CA PRO A 631 29.90 -13.12 -18.26
C PRO A 631 29.15 -13.82 -19.40
N VAL A 632 28.58 -14.99 -19.12
CA VAL A 632 27.68 -15.69 -20.04
C VAL A 632 26.24 -15.30 -19.68
N ILE A 633 25.56 -14.64 -20.61
CA ILE A 633 24.24 -14.06 -20.40
C ILE A 633 23.18 -14.92 -21.07
N GLY A 634 22.16 -15.23 -20.29
CA GLY A 634 20.92 -15.84 -20.72
C GLY A 634 19.78 -14.84 -20.67
N HIS A 635 19.28 -14.41 -21.83
CA HIS A 635 18.26 -13.36 -21.92
C HIS A 635 16.89 -13.84 -21.40
N ALA A 636 16.05 -12.88 -21.01
CA ALA A 636 14.74 -13.14 -20.41
C ALA A 636 13.72 -13.78 -21.38
N ASP A 637 13.92 -13.67 -22.68
CA ASP A 637 13.10 -14.30 -23.73
C ASP A 637 13.53 -15.73 -24.05
N ALA A 638 14.71 -16.17 -23.60
CA ALA A 638 15.25 -17.50 -23.84
C ALA A 638 14.74 -18.58 -22.85
N TRP A 639 13.81 -18.25 -21.95
CA TRP A 639 13.21 -19.22 -21.03
C TRP A 639 12.26 -20.19 -21.76
N LEU A 640 12.55 -21.50 -21.64
CA LEU A 640 11.77 -22.57 -22.25
C LEU A 640 10.91 -23.29 -21.21
N SER A 641 9.72 -23.72 -21.62
CA SER A 641 8.87 -24.65 -20.86
C SER A 641 9.44 -26.08 -20.88
N GLY A 642 8.98 -26.95 -19.98
CA GLY A 642 9.39 -28.36 -19.96
C GLY A 642 9.16 -29.11 -21.29
N ALA A 643 8.25 -28.64 -22.14
CA ALA A 643 7.99 -29.15 -23.49
C ALA A 643 8.89 -28.52 -24.58
N GLY A 644 9.90 -27.72 -24.21
CA GLY A 644 10.81 -27.03 -25.13
C GLY A 644 10.20 -25.87 -25.89
N ARG A 645 8.98 -25.44 -25.56
CA ARG A 645 8.32 -24.28 -26.19
C ARG A 645 8.74 -22.99 -25.48
N PRO A 646 8.91 -21.87 -26.22
CA PRO A 646 9.07 -20.55 -25.61
C PRO A 646 7.94 -20.28 -24.61
N ALA A 647 8.27 -19.62 -23.49
CA ALA A 647 7.25 -19.08 -22.61
C ALA A 647 6.40 -18.07 -23.40
N GLY A 648 5.07 -18.07 -23.21
CA GLY A 648 4.18 -17.11 -23.88
C GLY A 648 4.59 -15.66 -23.60
N GLU A 649 4.30 -15.16 -22.40
CA GLU A 649 4.96 -13.94 -21.92
C GLU A 649 6.39 -14.31 -21.46
N PRO A 650 7.45 -13.64 -21.97
CA PRO A 650 8.84 -13.92 -21.62
C PRO A 650 9.08 -14.02 -20.12
N GLY A 651 9.61 -15.16 -19.68
CA GLY A 651 9.96 -15.41 -18.28
C GLY A 651 8.77 -15.65 -17.32
N SER A 652 7.52 -15.64 -17.78
CA SER A 652 6.36 -15.91 -16.92
C SER A 652 6.24 -17.40 -16.58
N VAL A 653 6.12 -17.71 -15.28
CA VAL A 653 6.03 -19.06 -14.74
C VAL A 653 4.84 -19.16 -13.80
N GLN A 654 3.92 -20.07 -14.10
CA GLN A 654 2.75 -20.32 -13.27
C GLN A 654 3.10 -21.18 -12.05
N ASN A 655 2.24 -21.18 -11.04
CA ASN A 655 2.37 -22.08 -9.90
C ASN A 655 2.40 -23.55 -10.33
N GLY A 656 3.37 -24.31 -9.83
CA GLY A 656 3.56 -25.73 -10.18
C GLY A 656 4.35 -25.98 -11.46
N ASP A 657 4.59 -24.93 -12.25
CA ASP A 657 5.38 -25.03 -13.47
C ASP A 657 6.88 -24.87 -13.19
N SER A 658 7.67 -25.26 -14.20
CA SER A 658 9.08 -24.92 -14.29
C SER A 658 9.42 -24.32 -15.65
N ARG A 659 10.51 -23.54 -15.66
CA ARG A 659 11.20 -23.11 -16.87
C ARG A 659 12.66 -23.50 -16.78
N PHE A 660 13.27 -23.71 -17.94
CA PHE A 660 14.71 -23.92 -18.02
C PHE A 660 15.35 -23.06 -19.09
N GLN A 661 16.64 -22.85 -18.94
CA GLN A 661 17.50 -22.22 -19.94
C GLN A 661 18.85 -22.94 -19.93
N GLU A 662 19.53 -23.00 -21.08
CA GLU A 662 20.85 -23.61 -21.21
C GLU A 662 21.90 -22.53 -21.47
N LEU A 663 22.96 -22.52 -20.65
CA LEU A 663 24.10 -21.62 -20.79
C LEU A 663 25.31 -22.40 -21.26
N GLN A 664 26.00 -21.92 -22.30
CA GLN A 664 27.26 -22.53 -22.75
C GLN A 664 28.41 -21.99 -21.90
N LEU A 665 28.99 -22.84 -21.04
CA LEU A 665 30.05 -22.45 -20.12
C LEU A 665 31.37 -23.11 -20.50
N ALA A 666 32.47 -22.38 -20.30
CA ALA A 666 33.80 -22.96 -20.34
C ALA A 666 34.11 -23.70 -19.01
N PRO A 667 35.10 -24.62 -19.00
CA PRO A 667 35.51 -25.29 -17.77
C PRO A 667 35.91 -24.30 -16.67
N GLY A 668 35.45 -24.53 -15.45
CA GLY A 668 35.79 -23.70 -14.29
C GLY A 668 34.65 -23.49 -13.29
N SER A 669 34.87 -22.55 -12.39
CA SER A 669 33.89 -22.15 -11.36
C SER A 669 33.12 -20.90 -11.77
N TRP A 670 31.79 -20.99 -11.71
CA TRP A 670 30.87 -19.91 -12.09
C TRP A 670 29.89 -19.61 -10.96
N GLU A 671 29.58 -18.34 -10.76
CA GLU A 671 28.48 -17.91 -9.90
C GLU A 671 27.27 -17.51 -10.75
N ILE A 672 26.12 -18.11 -10.43
CA ILE A 672 24.86 -17.87 -11.11
C ILE A 672 24.14 -16.73 -10.41
N SER A 673 23.68 -15.75 -11.18
CA SER A 673 22.86 -14.63 -10.75
C SER A 673 21.57 -14.55 -11.57
N LEU A 674 20.46 -14.19 -10.93
CA LEU A 674 19.15 -14.17 -11.57
C LEU A 674 18.37 -12.92 -11.17
N ARG A 675 17.76 -12.25 -12.14
CA ARG A 675 16.67 -11.30 -11.90
C ARG A 675 15.36 -12.06 -11.84
N TYR A 676 14.54 -11.80 -10.83
CA TYR A 676 13.22 -12.41 -10.75
C TYR A 676 12.26 -11.57 -9.92
N PHE A 677 10.98 -11.77 -10.13
CA PHE A 677 9.87 -11.35 -9.27
C PHE A 677 9.11 -12.61 -8.89
N SER A 678 8.81 -12.78 -7.61
CA SER A 678 8.01 -13.90 -7.14
C SER A 678 7.44 -13.65 -5.75
N ASP A 679 6.13 -13.84 -5.57
CA ASP A 679 5.49 -13.84 -4.27
C ASP A 679 5.86 -15.06 -3.40
N VAL A 680 6.45 -16.08 -4.03
CA VAL A 680 6.78 -17.37 -3.41
C VAL A 680 8.27 -17.66 -3.54
N ALA A 681 8.77 -18.55 -2.69
CA ALA A 681 10.13 -19.03 -2.88
C ALA A 681 10.21 -19.87 -4.17
N LEU A 682 11.26 -19.66 -4.96
CA LEU A 682 11.57 -20.45 -6.15
C LEU A 682 12.58 -21.53 -5.79
N ARG A 683 12.53 -22.65 -6.50
CA ARG A 683 13.60 -23.68 -6.46
C ARG A 683 14.43 -23.57 -7.73
N VAL A 684 15.75 -23.49 -7.60
CA VAL A 684 16.67 -23.39 -8.73
C VAL A 684 17.62 -24.58 -8.71
N ARG A 685 17.73 -25.25 -9.85
CA ARG A 685 18.66 -26.36 -10.09
C ARG A 685 19.59 -26.05 -11.24
N ALA A 686 20.89 -26.25 -11.05
CA ALA A 686 21.91 -26.05 -12.07
C ALA A 686 23.15 -26.92 -11.79
N GLY A 687 23.35 -27.99 -12.56
CA GLY A 687 24.42 -28.96 -12.26
C GLY A 687 24.26 -29.54 -10.85
N SER A 688 25.26 -29.37 -9.99
CA SER A 688 25.22 -29.77 -8.58
C SER A 688 24.48 -28.81 -7.64
N LEU A 689 24.10 -27.61 -8.12
CA LEU A 689 23.37 -26.63 -7.33
C LEU A 689 21.88 -27.01 -7.28
N ASP A 690 21.33 -27.19 -6.07
CA ASP A 690 19.88 -27.26 -5.81
C ASP A 690 19.61 -26.36 -4.59
N THR A 691 19.00 -25.20 -4.84
CA THR A 691 18.81 -24.16 -3.83
C THR A 691 17.44 -23.52 -3.94
N SER A 692 17.06 -22.78 -2.89
CA SER A 692 15.83 -21.99 -2.90
C SER A 692 16.13 -20.49 -2.87
N LEU A 693 15.62 -19.80 -3.89
CA LEU A 693 15.53 -18.36 -3.89
C LEU A 693 14.28 -17.95 -3.12
N PRO A 694 14.38 -17.03 -2.16
CA PRO A 694 13.22 -16.61 -1.37
C PRO A 694 12.24 -15.79 -2.24
N ALA A 695 11.03 -15.55 -1.74
CA ALA A 695 10.12 -14.59 -2.38
C ALA A 695 10.78 -13.20 -2.48
N TYR A 696 10.52 -12.51 -3.59
CA TYR A 696 11.02 -11.18 -3.90
C TYR A 696 9.92 -10.41 -4.63
N VAL A 697 9.35 -9.42 -3.94
CA VAL A 697 8.27 -8.55 -4.43
C VAL A 697 8.83 -7.14 -4.49
N ALA A 698 9.46 -6.83 -5.59
CA ALA A 698 10.04 -5.52 -5.93
C ALA A 698 10.26 -5.47 -7.44
N ASP A 699 10.92 -4.44 -7.93
CA ASP A 699 11.21 -4.36 -9.35
C ASP A 699 12.21 -5.42 -9.82
N LEU A 700 12.10 -5.77 -11.10
CA LEU A 700 13.04 -6.69 -11.73
C LEU A 700 14.45 -6.08 -11.81
N SER A 701 14.76 -4.92 -11.24
CA SER A 701 16.04 -4.21 -11.48
C SER A 701 17.25 -4.84 -10.79
N THR A 702 17.08 -5.72 -9.79
CA THR A 702 18.22 -6.23 -9.01
C THR A 702 18.55 -7.69 -9.35
N PHE A 703 19.83 -7.99 -9.55
CA PHE A 703 20.32 -9.37 -9.64
C PHE A 703 20.50 -9.99 -8.26
N ALA A 704 19.95 -11.19 -8.07
CA ALA A 704 20.16 -12.00 -6.89
C ALA A 704 21.20 -13.09 -7.14
N GLY A 705 22.20 -13.23 -6.27
CA GLY A 705 23.11 -14.37 -6.28
C GLY A 705 22.37 -15.67 -5.96
N VAL A 706 22.41 -16.63 -6.87
CA VAL A 706 21.75 -17.94 -6.74
C VAL A 706 22.69 -18.94 -6.05
N GLY A 707 23.93 -19.01 -6.50
CA GLY A 707 24.92 -19.95 -5.98
C GLY A 707 26.05 -20.23 -6.96
N ARG A 708 27.02 -21.02 -6.53
CA ARG A 708 28.18 -21.40 -7.34
C ARG A 708 27.97 -22.78 -7.97
N VAL A 709 28.44 -22.93 -9.20
CA VAL A 709 28.52 -24.19 -9.94
C VAL A 709 29.95 -24.40 -10.44
N VAL A 710 30.36 -25.65 -10.55
CA VAL A 710 31.62 -26.06 -11.18
C VAL A 710 31.24 -26.93 -12.37
N THR A 711 31.86 -26.67 -13.52
CA THR A 711 31.60 -27.39 -14.77
C THR A 711 32.90 -27.73 -15.47
N ASP A 712 32.94 -28.89 -16.14
CA ASP A 712 34.02 -29.31 -17.03
C ASP A 712 33.88 -28.69 -18.45
N GLY A 713 32.93 -27.77 -18.61
CA GLY A 713 32.59 -27.12 -19.87
C GLY A 713 31.36 -27.72 -20.57
N GLY A 714 30.75 -26.96 -21.48
CA GLY A 714 29.57 -27.35 -22.24
C GLY A 714 28.26 -26.75 -21.71
N PRO A 715 27.10 -27.29 -22.12
CA PRO A 715 25.79 -26.76 -21.75
C PRO A 715 25.48 -27.01 -20.26
N LEU A 716 25.25 -25.93 -19.51
CA LEU A 716 24.66 -25.96 -18.18
C LEU A 716 23.17 -25.65 -18.27
N ARG A 717 22.33 -26.64 -17.98
CA ARG A 717 20.88 -26.42 -17.83
C ARG A 717 20.57 -25.83 -16.46
N VAL A 718 19.95 -24.66 -16.44
CA VAL A 718 19.42 -23.99 -15.25
C VAL A 718 17.91 -24.10 -15.27
N THR A 719 17.34 -24.80 -14.31
CA THR A 719 15.89 -24.98 -14.16
C THR A 719 15.38 -24.21 -12.95
N VAL A 720 14.37 -23.37 -13.16
CA VAL A 720 13.66 -22.65 -12.11
C VAL A 720 12.25 -23.20 -12.00
N SER A 721 11.87 -23.63 -10.80
CA SER A 721 10.55 -24.20 -10.50
C SER A 721 9.79 -23.33 -9.51
N VAL A 722 8.52 -23.08 -9.80
CA VAL A 722 7.58 -22.45 -8.86
C VAL A 722 6.81 -23.57 -8.15
N PRO A 723 6.88 -23.68 -6.82
CA PRO A 723 6.13 -24.69 -6.09
C PRO A 723 4.63 -24.62 -6.40
N ALA A 724 3.99 -25.78 -6.57
CA ALA A 724 2.53 -25.84 -6.67
C ALA A 724 1.93 -25.39 -5.32
N ARG A 725 0.92 -24.52 -5.38
CA ARG A 725 0.21 -24.02 -4.19
C ARG A 725 -1.26 -24.43 -4.20
N GLN A 726 -1.90 -24.39 -3.03
CA GLN A 726 -3.26 -24.92 -2.82
C GLN A 726 -4.36 -24.10 -3.55
N ARG A 727 -5.55 -24.70 -3.70
CA ARG A 727 -6.71 -24.20 -4.47
C ARG A 727 -7.24 -22.81 -4.09
N ILE A 728 -6.90 -22.28 -2.91
CA ILE A 728 -7.38 -20.98 -2.42
C ILE A 728 -6.57 -19.81 -3.00
N GLU A 729 -5.42 -20.06 -3.62
CA GLU A 729 -4.58 -19.01 -4.20
C GLU A 729 -5.01 -18.66 -5.63
N THR A 730 -4.92 -17.38 -6.01
CA THR A 730 -5.07 -16.98 -7.42
C THR A 730 -3.89 -17.51 -8.24
N LEU A 731 -4.03 -17.59 -9.56
CA LEU A 731 -2.89 -17.81 -10.45
C LEU A 731 -1.89 -16.67 -10.21
N ARG A 732 -0.82 -16.97 -9.47
CA ARG A 732 0.32 -16.08 -9.30
C ARG A 732 1.38 -16.51 -10.30
N THR A 733 1.96 -15.52 -10.95
CA THR A 733 3.04 -15.71 -11.90
C THR A 733 4.33 -15.23 -11.25
N ALA A 734 5.34 -16.11 -11.22
CA ALA A 734 6.71 -15.63 -11.07
C ALA A 734 7.16 -15.09 -12.42
N LYS A 735 7.93 -14.01 -12.42
CA LYS A 735 8.54 -13.44 -13.63
C LYS A 735 10.04 -13.57 -13.54
N LEU A 736 10.62 -14.34 -14.44
CA LEU A 736 12.06 -14.54 -14.56
C LEU A 736 12.63 -13.53 -15.55
N GLY A 737 13.69 -12.83 -15.15
CA GLY A 737 14.45 -11.95 -16.02
C GLY A 737 15.71 -12.63 -16.54
N THR A 738 16.71 -11.81 -16.81
CA THR A 738 18.03 -12.24 -17.27
C THR A 738 18.72 -13.13 -16.24
N LEU A 739 19.27 -14.23 -16.73
CA LEU A 739 20.09 -15.20 -16.02
C LEU A 739 21.55 -14.98 -16.41
N VAL A 740 22.48 -14.95 -15.46
CA VAL A 740 23.90 -14.70 -15.77
C VAL A 740 24.81 -15.65 -15.02
N ALA A 741 25.79 -16.21 -15.71
CA ALA A 741 26.92 -16.91 -15.12
C ALA A 741 28.17 -16.03 -15.18
N THR A 742 28.72 -15.68 -14.02
CA THR A 742 29.96 -14.90 -13.90
C THR A 742 31.09 -15.81 -13.42
N ARG A 743 32.23 -15.80 -14.12
CA ARG A 743 33.39 -16.62 -13.77
C ARG A 743 34.04 -16.11 -12.47
N VAL A 744 34.33 -16.99 -11.52
CA VAL A 744 34.83 -16.61 -10.18
C VAL A 744 36.22 -17.16 -9.82
N ASP A 745 36.73 -18.12 -10.58
CA ASP A 745 38.10 -18.65 -10.45
C ASP A 745 39.14 -17.73 -11.10
N ASP A 746 38.78 -17.01 -12.16
CA ASP A 746 39.57 -15.91 -12.73
C ASP A 746 39.05 -14.57 -12.22
N ARG A 747 39.80 -13.96 -11.30
CA ARG A 747 39.43 -12.68 -10.68
C ARG A 747 39.62 -11.49 -11.62
N GLY A 748 40.25 -11.65 -12.78
CA GLY A 748 40.65 -10.55 -13.65
C GLY A 748 41.96 -9.89 -13.21
N ALA A 749 42.46 -8.97 -14.03
CA ALA A 749 43.75 -8.31 -13.83
C ALA A 749 43.75 -6.88 -14.36
N LEU A 750 44.65 -6.05 -13.82
CA LEU A 750 44.98 -4.76 -14.41
C LEU A 750 45.93 -4.97 -15.59
N VAL A 751 45.59 -4.39 -16.73
CA VAL A 751 46.43 -4.36 -17.92
C VAL A 751 46.54 -2.94 -18.46
N GLY A 752 47.60 -2.65 -19.22
CA GLY A 752 47.67 -1.38 -19.94
C GLY A 752 46.53 -1.26 -20.96
N LEU A 753 46.02 -0.06 -21.21
CA LEU A 753 44.90 0.17 -22.13
C LEU A 753 45.12 -0.43 -23.53
N ALA A 754 46.35 -0.36 -24.05
CA ALA A 754 46.72 -0.99 -25.32
C ALA A 754 46.47 -2.52 -25.34
N ARG A 755 46.63 -3.19 -24.19
CA ARG A 755 46.42 -4.64 -24.02
C ARG A 755 44.98 -5.00 -23.65
N ALA A 756 44.09 -4.01 -23.50
CA ALA A 756 42.68 -4.23 -23.20
C ALA A 756 41.82 -4.40 -24.46
N CYS A 757 42.34 -4.11 -25.65
CA CYS A 757 41.62 -4.31 -26.92
C CYS A 757 41.08 -5.74 -27.06
N GLY A 758 39.80 -5.87 -27.39
CA GLY A 758 39.12 -7.16 -27.52
C GLY A 758 38.85 -7.88 -26.20
N ARG A 759 39.22 -7.30 -25.05
CA ARG A 759 38.95 -7.85 -23.72
C ARG A 759 37.74 -7.18 -23.08
N TYR A 760 37.07 -7.89 -22.19
CA TYR A 760 35.96 -7.38 -21.40
C TYR A 760 36.50 -6.52 -20.25
N VAL A 761 36.32 -5.20 -20.39
CA VAL A 761 36.77 -4.17 -19.46
C VAL A 761 35.62 -3.87 -18.49
N ASP A 762 35.88 -3.99 -17.19
CA ASP A 762 34.99 -3.58 -16.09
C ASP A 762 35.10 -2.04 -15.92
N TRP A 763 36.32 -1.55 -15.71
CA TRP A 763 36.62 -0.12 -15.63
C TRP A 763 38.03 0.18 -16.13
N PHE A 764 38.32 1.46 -16.41
CA PHE A 764 39.65 1.91 -16.80
C PHE A 764 40.03 3.28 -16.22
N ARG A 765 41.31 3.62 -16.30
CA ARG A 765 41.91 4.88 -15.90
C ARG A 765 42.83 5.38 -17.01
N VAL A 766 42.85 6.69 -17.20
CA VAL A 766 43.72 7.40 -18.13
C VAL A 766 44.70 8.29 -17.35
N GLY A 767 45.89 8.52 -17.88
CA GLY A 767 46.92 9.38 -17.27
C GLY A 767 48.10 8.61 -16.64
N ALA A 768 49.15 9.35 -16.28
CA ALA A 768 50.41 8.80 -15.76
C ALA A 768 50.26 8.15 -14.37
N GLU A 769 49.33 8.64 -13.54
CA GLU A 769 49.00 8.11 -12.20
C GLU A 769 48.22 6.79 -12.23
N ALA A 770 47.90 6.26 -13.42
CA ALA A 770 47.12 5.03 -13.59
C ALA A 770 47.94 3.73 -13.52
N ARG A 771 49.27 3.80 -13.35
CA ARG A 771 50.18 2.63 -13.38
C ARG A 771 50.37 1.93 -12.03
N ASP A 772 49.93 2.58 -10.93
CA ASP A 772 49.88 2.04 -9.56
C ASP A 772 48.44 1.68 -9.17
#